data_AF-A4A1J9-F1
#
_entry.id   AF-A4A1J9-F1
#
_cell.length_a   1.000
_cell.length_b   1.000
_cell.length_c   1.000
_cell.angle_alpha   90.00
_cell.angle_beta   90.00
_cell.angle_gamma   90.00
#
_symmetry.space_group_name_H-M   'P 1'
#
loop_
_entity.id
_entity.type
_entity.pdbx_description
1 polymer ?
#
loop_
_entity_poly.entity_id
_entity_poly.type
_entity_poly.pdbx_seq_one_letter_code
_entity_poly.pdbx_strand_id
1 'polypeptide(L)'
;MTSHRRFRKGRQRRDAKSALSTLRLEALESRLNFSGVPLGAAPTDTGEFMLGDVSVTVVFLESMQSGGVDANSEDWTQAEINASKAKVDEALQWWVDTLALQNTVHELNFHINYQYADNPVPTRYEPISRAAAEFDKWASDFLDYAGAERSNDIIQDIRLFNDSRRVAEGTNWAFTIFVADASNDSDGYWKNPGGIAGGFSVAGGAFLAIPNSRPAISIAHETAHQFWAMDEYLGSKGYYEQRGYYDTQNTNALVDRPADAPPVVDSLMLSNMEMQRAYANHTSSTSMFESIGWKDSDGDGIFDVLDQPLSLKGSGALDADSLEYHFVGQASVGVLPNLNTAGTQQSFNQFLHNDMTINTVAAVEYRIDGGEWRIAETYDEYVADIDIRIELPSSALHVVEIRAIDATGAIVSDVFAGSTTEIAATTEIGATGFLFDDQNRNGVFDPGEVGLSGWSVQLVDSQNTPIATQIVVEPDNFGDGDQIDDFVPGASFSAFGENIIGAFPNVFSQANAAATTGSRVFGYYRWIDGTVGHFSEWNAQQQLRVDLESPVSRVSIDAIGTSSGSIGRLEAYDAQNNLVGRYTTAELAGGQAETMLVELDSPRIAYIVVAGQLSTSVRLDNFVAGQPAAVETDPFGAFALPIDVAGDYQLRITAPSGDAQTYVVSGSTTAMFALQPLAGFRFAIKPDSLNWHNPYFGSDINDDGQVDSTDFEMVLAELLDPIYSDAHQFGGDHHSPAPFMDANDDGRFNALDVIRVLEAIFVAENSLPSEEEAVLLTSSDAEENDKSVKPETNSSAPDVAALDDVASSIIVSNAATPDVVAMSTPSQADGYESASIGDDWGLGSLSAGEQPALQDHISEGEAVVSEDIVGNDSPSAMATNDRILANAADDIFLAMFSDEEEEEIGELDSFFAPWGLLD
;
A
#
# COMPACT_ATOMS: atom_id res chain seq x y z
N MET A 1 44.15 -34.91 21.42
CA MET A 1 45.50 -34.90 20.81
C MET A 1 45.56 -33.78 19.76
N THR A 2 46.74 -33.42 19.25
CA THR A 2 47.04 -32.69 17.98
C THR A 2 45.90 -32.03 17.18
N SER A 3 46.01 -30.81 16.65
CA SER A 3 46.97 -29.70 16.85
C SER A 3 46.44 -28.48 16.09
N HIS A 4 46.63 -27.24 16.59
CA HIS A 4 46.40 -26.03 15.79
C HIS A 4 47.66 -25.15 15.76
N ARG A 5 48.11 -24.81 14.54
CA ARG A 5 49.33 -24.02 14.29
C ARG A 5 48.98 -22.54 14.22
N ARG A 6 49.53 -21.74 15.14
CA ARG A 6 49.64 -20.28 14.95
C ARG A 6 50.49 -20.00 13.70
N PHE A 7 49.99 -19.19 12.79
CA PHE A 7 50.81 -18.51 11.78
C PHE A 7 50.83 -17.00 12.01
N ARG A 8 51.96 -16.37 11.69
CA ARG A 8 52.29 -14.99 12.04
C ARG A 8 52.75 -14.24 10.79
N LYS A 9 51.86 -13.43 10.21
CA LYS A 9 52.22 -12.34 9.30
C LYS A 9 52.10 -11.00 10.07
N GLY A 10 52.80 -9.94 9.72
CA GLY A 10 53.77 -9.78 8.63
C GLY A 10 53.84 -8.33 8.17
N ARG A 11 54.09 -7.40 9.10
CA ARG A 11 53.91 -5.95 8.89
C ARG A 11 54.94 -5.38 7.90
N GLN A 12 54.55 -5.17 6.65
CA GLN A 12 55.28 -4.32 5.70
C GLN A 12 54.57 -2.98 5.57
N ARG A 13 55.36 -1.89 5.56
CA ARG A 13 54.93 -0.57 5.08
C ARG A 13 55.35 -0.44 3.63
N ARG A 14 54.47 0.10 2.77
CA ARG A 14 54.89 0.90 1.61
C ARG A 14 53.91 2.04 1.38
N ASP A 15 54.51 3.24 1.31
CA ASP A 15 54.30 4.27 0.30
C ASP A 15 52.84 4.70 0.02
N ALA A 16 52.45 5.80 0.67
CA ALA A 16 51.19 6.49 0.38
C ALA A 16 51.24 7.22 -0.97
N LYS A 17 50.12 7.20 -1.69
CA LYS A 17 49.77 8.19 -2.72
C LYS A 17 48.46 8.86 -2.32
N SER A 18 48.36 10.15 -2.59
CA SER A 18 47.11 10.89 -2.43
C SER A 18 46.14 10.53 -3.56
N ALA A 19 44.90 10.24 -3.20
CA ALA A 19 43.73 10.30 -4.06
C ALA A 19 42.59 10.88 -3.19
N LEU A 20 41.81 11.79 -3.76
CA LEU A 20 40.63 12.33 -3.09
C LEU A 20 39.53 11.28 -3.19
N SER A 21 39.07 10.76 -2.04
CA SER A 21 37.84 9.97 -1.99
C SER A 21 36.66 10.92 -2.14
N THR A 22 35.99 10.88 -3.28
CA THR A 22 34.61 11.34 -3.38
C THR A 22 33.78 10.57 -2.37
N LEU A 23 32.98 11.29 -1.58
CA LEU A 23 31.90 10.68 -0.82
C LEU A 23 30.86 10.22 -1.85
N ARG A 24 30.80 8.91 -2.12
CA ARG A 24 29.54 8.32 -2.54
C ARG A 24 28.62 8.41 -1.33
N LEU A 25 27.37 8.80 -1.55
CA LEU A 25 26.33 8.40 -0.62
C LEU A 25 26.23 6.88 -0.79
N GLU A 26 26.50 6.15 0.28
CA GLU A 26 25.95 4.81 0.43
C GLU A 26 24.45 5.03 0.65
N ALA A 27 23.63 4.62 -0.32
CA ALA A 27 22.20 4.48 -0.08
C ALA A 27 22.03 3.54 1.12
N LEU A 28 21.08 3.82 2.00
CA LEU A 28 20.79 2.95 3.13
C LEU A 28 20.46 1.56 2.59
N GLU A 29 21.27 0.55 2.97
CA GLU A 29 20.97 -0.83 2.68
C GLU A 29 19.55 -1.12 3.20
N SER A 30 18.68 -1.63 2.31
CA SER A 30 17.38 -2.16 2.72
C SER A 30 17.62 -3.20 3.80
N ARG A 31 16.77 -3.20 4.84
CA ARG A 31 16.94 -4.12 5.96
C ARG A 31 16.69 -5.54 5.45
N LEU A 32 17.77 -6.31 5.26
CA LEU A 32 17.71 -7.77 5.08
C LEU A 32 16.92 -8.38 6.25
N ASN A 33 15.63 -8.62 6.01
CA ASN A 33 14.64 -8.77 7.08
C ASN A 33 14.59 -10.21 7.59
N PHE A 34 15.70 -10.68 8.17
CA PHE A 34 15.89 -12.02 8.75
C PHE A 34 15.02 -12.33 10.01
N SER A 35 13.86 -11.68 10.14
CA SER A 35 12.91 -11.87 11.23
C SER A 35 11.53 -12.17 10.64
N GLY A 36 10.89 -13.25 11.11
CA GLY A 36 9.51 -13.59 10.72
C GLY A 36 8.43 -12.59 11.17
N VAL A 37 8.80 -11.46 11.78
CA VAL A 37 7.88 -10.36 12.11
C VAL A 37 7.20 -9.88 10.82
N PRO A 38 5.85 -9.83 10.76
CA PRO A 38 5.10 -9.45 9.57
C PRO A 38 5.52 -8.10 9.02
N LEU A 39 5.37 -7.90 7.71
CA LEU A 39 5.48 -6.57 7.12
C LEU A 39 4.51 -5.61 7.85
N GLY A 40 4.95 -4.39 8.14
CA GLY A 40 4.11 -3.36 8.78
C GLY A 40 3.86 -3.53 10.29
N ALA A 41 4.16 -4.68 10.90
CA ALA A 41 3.89 -4.92 12.32
C ALA A 41 4.81 -4.08 13.23
N ALA A 42 4.22 -3.36 14.19
CA ALA A 42 4.96 -2.72 15.28
C ALA A 42 5.24 -3.71 16.44
N PRO A 43 6.15 -3.38 17.38
CA PRO A 43 6.44 -4.21 18.56
C PRO A 43 5.24 -4.45 19.51
N THR A 44 4.13 -3.73 19.34
CA THR A 44 2.87 -3.96 20.06
C THR A 44 1.91 -4.90 19.32
N ASP A 45 2.05 -5.02 18.01
CA ASP A 45 1.15 -5.72 17.10
C ASP A 45 1.54 -7.21 17.08
N THR A 46 1.13 -7.90 18.14
CA THR A 46 1.69 -9.19 18.56
C THR A 46 0.78 -10.39 18.26
N GLY A 47 -0.48 -10.15 17.91
CA GLY A 47 -1.39 -11.15 17.34
C GLY A 47 -2.60 -10.47 16.69
N GLU A 48 -2.64 -10.40 15.35
CA GLU A 48 -3.73 -9.72 14.63
C GLU A 48 -4.64 -10.69 13.85
N PHE A 49 -4.07 -11.75 13.27
CA PHE A 49 -4.82 -12.87 12.67
C PHE A 49 -4.11 -14.21 12.93
N MET A 50 -4.88 -15.29 13.11
CA MET A 50 -4.38 -16.59 13.59
C MET A 50 -3.84 -17.46 12.43
N LEU A 51 -2.77 -17.02 11.78
CA LEU A 51 -2.10 -17.72 10.67
C LEU A 51 -0.57 -17.64 10.82
N GLY A 52 0.13 -18.61 10.25
CA GLY A 52 1.59 -18.68 10.29
C GLY A 52 2.16 -19.18 11.62
N ASP A 53 3.35 -18.72 11.97
CA ASP A 53 4.07 -19.13 13.18
C ASP A 53 3.74 -18.22 14.38
N VAL A 54 3.43 -18.84 15.52
CA VAL A 54 3.04 -18.16 16.76
C VAL A 54 3.91 -18.65 17.94
N SER A 55 4.68 -17.75 18.56
CA SER A 55 5.40 -18.06 19.82
C SER A 55 4.45 -17.99 21.01
N VAL A 56 4.46 -19.01 21.88
CA VAL A 56 3.59 -19.06 23.06
C VAL A 56 4.41 -19.27 24.32
N THR A 57 4.61 -18.21 25.10
CA THR A 57 5.34 -18.33 26.37
C THR A 57 4.41 -18.77 27.49
N VAL A 58 4.69 -19.92 28.11
CA VAL A 58 3.85 -20.48 29.19
C VAL A 58 4.51 -20.26 30.54
N VAL A 59 3.83 -19.52 31.42
CA VAL A 59 4.31 -19.06 32.72
C VAL A 59 3.44 -19.66 33.82
N PHE A 60 4.02 -20.51 34.67
CA PHE A 60 3.33 -21.01 35.86
C PHE A 60 3.75 -20.18 37.06
N LEU A 61 2.77 -19.66 37.82
CA LEU A 61 3.00 -18.75 38.94
C LEU A 61 3.07 -19.53 40.26
N GLU A 62 4.12 -19.31 41.05
CA GLU A 62 4.42 -20.01 42.31
C GLU A 62 4.48 -19.01 43.47
N SER A 63 3.67 -19.21 44.52
CA SER A 63 3.53 -18.22 45.60
C SER A 63 4.67 -18.32 46.63
N MET A 64 5.35 -17.20 46.91
CA MET A 64 6.58 -17.22 47.72
C MET A 64 6.37 -17.65 49.18
N GLN A 65 6.71 -18.92 49.48
CA GLN A 65 6.74 -19.55 50.81
C GLN A 65 7.43 -18.73 51.93
N SER A 66 8.29 -17.76 51.59
CA SER A 66 8.75 -16.74 52.54
C SER A 66 9.03 -15.41 51.85
N GLY A 67 8.48 -14.31 52.39
CA GLY A 67 8.63 -12.96 51.83
C GLY A 67 7.48 -12.50 50.93
N GLY A 68 6.49 -13.37 50.67
CA GLY A 68 5.21 -13.00 50.07
C GLY A 68 4.42 -11.96 50.88
N VAL A 69 3.48 -11.33 50.19
CA VAL A 69 2.45 -10.43 50.71
C VAL A 69 1.25 -11.24 51.23
N ASP A 70 0.87 -12.27 50.47
CA ASP A 70 -0.19 -13.21 50.81
C ASP A 70 0.39 -14.44 51.51
N ALA A 71 -0.47 -15.30 52.04
CA ALA A 71 -0.08 -16.63 52.49
C ALA A 71 -0.18 -17.60 51.32
N ASN A 72 0.93 -18.30 51.02
CA ASN A 72 0.94 -19.47 50.15
C ASN A 72 -0.12 -20.48 50.64
N SER A 73 -0.97 -20.91 49.71
CA SER A 73 -1.98 -21.96 49.87
C SER A 73 -1.86 -23.05 48.81
N GLU A 74 -1.21 -22.75 47.69
CA GLU A 74 -0.89 -23.67 46.61
C GLU A 74 0.64 -23.80 46.45
N ASP A 75 1.15 -24.99 46.11
CA ASP A 75 2.57 -25.32 45.89
C ASP A 75 2.62 -26.24 44.65
N TRP A 76 3.18 -25.82 43.51
CA TRP A 76 3.12 -26.63 42.28
C TRP A 76 3.86 -27.97 42.43
N THR A 77 3.17 -29.10 42.21
CA THR A 77 3.85 -30.40 42.03
C THR A 77 4.07 -30.70 40.55
N GLN A 78 5.11 -31.50 40.26
CA GLN A 78 5.42 -31.97 38.91
C GLN A 78 4.24 -32.70 38.23
N ALA A 79 3.29 -33.23 39.01
CA ALA A 79 2.10 -33.87 38.45
C ALA A 79 1.11 -32.83 37.88
N GLU A 80 0.80 -31.76 38.62
CA GLU A 80 0.00 -30.64 38.11
C GLU A 80 0.71 -29.90 36.98
N ILE A 81 2.03 -29.69 37.08
CA ILE A 81 2.81 -29.05 36.00
C ILE A 81 2.61 -29.83 34.69
N ASN A 82 2.82 -31.15 34.72
CA ASN A 82 2.70 -31.99 33.54
C ASN A 82 1.25 -32.09 33.01
N ALA A 83 0.26 -32.10 33.91
CA ALA A 83 -1.16 -32.12 33.52
C ALA A 83 -1.60 -30.78 32.89
N SER A 84 -1.08 -29.66 33.40
CA SER A 84 -1.39 -28.31 32.90
C SER A 84 -0.78 -28.07 31.52
N LYS A 85 0.47 -28.52 31.31
CA LYS A 85 1.10 -28.54 29.97
C LYS A 85 0.29 -29.34 28.96
N ALA A 86 -0.13 -30.55 29.31
CA ALA A 86 -0.93 -31.38 28.41
C ALA A 86 -2.27 -30.73 27.99
N LYS A 87 -2.87 -29.87 28.84
CA LYS A 87 -4.06 -29.08 28.47
C LYS A 87 -3.73 -27.95 27.50
N VAL A 88 -2.58 -27.31 27.63
CA VAL A 88 -2.10 -26.29 26.68
C VAL A 88 -1.77 -26.93 25.33
N ASP A 89 -1.07 -28.07 25.34
CA ASP A 89 -0.78 -28.87 24.14
C ASP A 89 -2.08 -29.27 23.41
N GLU A 90 -3.09 -29.78 24.13
CA GLU A 90 -4.41 -30.15 23.59
C GLU A 90 -5.15 -28.94 23.00
N ALA A 91 -5.16 -27.81 23.72
CA ALA A 91 -5.87 -26.59 23.31
C ALA A 91 -5.29 -25.91 22.07
N LEU A 92 -3.96 -25.90 21.93
CA LEU A 92 -3.29 -25.29 20.78
C LEU A 92 -3.27 -26.24 19.58
N GLN A 93 -3.15 -27.55 19.79
CA GLN A 93 -3.33 -28.54 18.72
C GLN A 93 -4.76 -28.49 18.16
N TRP A 94 -5.78 -28.23 18.99
CA TRP A 94 -7.16 -28.08 18.52
C TRP A 94 -7.31 -27.00 17.44
N TRP A 95 -6.59 -25.87 17.55
CA TRP A 95 -6.61 -24.81 16.53
C TRP A 95 -5.94 -25.25 15.23
N VAL A 96 -4.79 -25.94 15.31
CA VAL A 96 -4.10 -26.50 14.13
C VAL A 96 -4.98 -27.53 13.41
N ASP A 97 -5.60 -28.44 14.16
CA ASP A 97 -6.52 -29.44 13.64
C ASP A 97 -7.79 -28.80 13.03
N THR A 98 -8.25 -27.67 13.59
CA THR A 98 -9.42 -26.92 13.09
C THR A 98 -9.10 -26.15 11.81
N LEU A 99 -7.87 -25.61 11.66
CA LEU A 99 -7.41 -25.03 10.40
C LEU A 99 -7.28 -26.09 9.30
N ALA A 100 -6.71 -27.26 9.63
CA ALA A 100 -6.53 -28.37 8.71
C ALA A 100 -7.85 -29.03 8.23
N LEU A 101 -9.00 -28.61 8.78
CA LEU A 101 -10.34 -28.98 8.31
C LEU A 101 -11.00 -27.91 7.43
N GLN A 102 -10.41 -26.71 7.32
CA GLN A 102 -10.83 -25.71 6.34
C GLN A 102 -10.31 -26.07 4.94
N ASN A 103 -10.98 -25.58 3.90
CA ASN A 103 -10.45 -25.64 2.54
C ASN A 103 -9.46 -24.48 2.36
N THR A 104 -8.21 -24.66 2.79
CA THR A 104 -7.20 -23.60 2.68
C THR A 104 -5.79 -24.11 2.35
N VAL A 105 -4.97 -23.21 1.82
CA VAL A 105 -3.53 -23.41 1.60
C VAL A 105 -2.66 -22.98 2.79
N HIS A 106 -3.23 -22.32 3.80
CA HIS A 106 -2.48 -21.72 4.90
C HIS A 106 -2.14 -22.70 6.03
N GLU A 107 -1.02 -22.45 6.71
CA GLU A 107 -0.58 -23.18 7.91
C GLU A 107 -0.73 -22.34 9.19
N LEU A 108 -0.75 -23.01 10.34
CA LEU A 108 -0.71 -22.42 11.68
C LEU A 108 0.15 -23.31 12.58
N ASN A 109 1.20 -22.73 13.19
CA ASN A 109 2.22 -23.46 13.95
C ASN A 109 2.48 -22.77 15.30
N PHE A 110 2.22 -23.46 16.41
CA PHE A 110 2.47 -22.93 17.77
C PHE A 110 3.82 -23.40 18.35
N HIS A 111 4.72 -22.45 18.59
CA HIS A 111 6.03 -22.66 19.21
C HIS A 111 5.92 -22.46 20.71
N ILE A 112 5.57 -23.54 21.43
CA ILE A 112 5.26 -23.46 22.86
C ILE A 112 6.53 -23.45 23.72
N ASN A 113 6.84 -22.31 24.33
CA ASN A 113 7.99 -22.11 25.20
C ASN A 113 7.63 -22.33 26.68
N TYR A 114 7.93 -23.52 27.18
CA TYR A 114 7.64 -23.95 28.55
C TYR A 114 8.71 -23.58 29.61
N GLN A 115 9.69 -22.72 29.31
CA GLN A 115 10.81 -22.41 30.23
C GLN A 115 10.35 -22.00 31.65
N TYR A 116 9.30 -21.18 31.71
CA TYR A 116 8.70 -20.62 32.94
C TYR A 116 7.59 -21.50 33.53
N ALA A 117 7.33 -22.67 32.92
CA ALA A 117 6.45 -23.72 33.43
C ALA A 117 7.25 -24.91 33.99
N ASP A 118 8.42 -25.24 33.42
CA ASP A 118 9.38 -26.18 34.01
C ASP A 118 10.10 -25.61 35.24
N ASN A 119 10.14 -24.28 35.36
CA ASN A 119 10.68 -23.56 36.50
C ASN A 119 9.63 -22.49 36.91
N PRO A 120 8.59 -22.86 37.68
CA PRO A 120 7.54 -21.92 38.08
C PRO A 120 8.10 -20.64 38.68
N VAL A 121 7.51 -19.53 38.28
CA VAL A 121 8.02 -18.18 38.52
C VAL A 121 7.58 -17.70 39.91
N PRO A 122 8.53 -17.37 40.81
CA PRO A 122 8.21 -17.01 42.18
C PRO A 122 7.58 -15.62 42.24
N THR A 123 6.28 -15.55 42.53
CA THR A 123 5.54 -14.31 42.76
C THR A 123 5.29 -14.08 44.24
N ARG A 124 5.26 -12.82 44.64
CA ARG A 124 5.02 -12.37 46.01
C ARG A 124 3.56 -12.49 46.44
N TYR A 125 2.68 -12.92 45.55
CA TYR A 125 1.25 -13.01 45.75
C TYR A 125 0.80 -14.47 45.67
N GLU A 126 -0.42 -14.75 46.13
CA GLU A 126 -1.06 -16.06 45.94
C GLU A 126 -2.18 -15.87 44.90
N PRO A 127 -1.94 -16.13 43.59
CA PRO A 127 -2.73 -15.57 42.50
C PRO A 127 -4.22 -15.95 42.53
N ILE A 128 -4.54 -17.22 42.79
CA ILE A 128 -5.93 -17.69 42.86
C ILE A 128 -6.70 -17.02 44.01
N SER A 129 -5.98 -16.66 45.09
CA SER A 129 -6.54 -15.96 46.24
C SER A 129 -6.76 -14.45 46.04
N ARG A 130 -6.71 -13.98 44.78
CA ARG A 130 -6.97 -12.59 44.35
C ARG A 130 -7.99 -12.54 43.22
N ALA A 131 -8.50 -11.34 42.96
CA ALA A 131 -9.36 -11.10 41.80
C ALA A 131 -8.51 -11.00 40.53
N ALA A 132 -9.02 -11.51 39.41
CA ALA A 132 -8.35 -11.45 38.10
C ALA A 132 -7.86 -10.04 37.72
N ALA A 133 -8.62 -8.99 38.04
CA ALA A 133 -8.27 -7.59 37.81
C ALA A 133 -7.03 -7.09 38.59
N GLU A 134 -6.45 -7.89 39.49
CA GLU A 134 -5.15 -7.62 40.16
C GLU A 134 -3.96 -8.30 39.43
N PHE A 135 -4.09 -8.62 38.15
CA PHE A 135 -3.07 -9.31 37.36
C PHE A 135 -1.73 -8.56 37.27
N ASP A 136 -1.77 -7.23 37.38
CA ASP A 136 -0.61 -6.33 37.35
C ASP A 136 0.50 -6.77 38.30
N LYS A 137 0.12 -7.34 39.44
CA LYS A 137 0.99 -7.72 40.55
C LYS A 137 1.87 -8.92 40.23
N TRP A 138 1.28 -10.03 39.78
CA TRP A 138 2.04 -11.24 39.44
C TRP A 138 2.65 -11.17 38.04
N ALA A 139 2.04 -10.43 37.10
CA ALA A 139 2.64 -10.18 35.79
C ALA A 139 3.90 -9.32 35.91
N SER A 140 3.93 -8.32 36.81
CA SER A 140 5.14 -7.54 37.09
C SER A 140 6.24 -8.38 37.73
N ASP A 141 5.93 -9.27 38.68
CA ASP A 141 6.93 -10.20 39.24
C ASP A 141 7.53 -11.11 38.15
N PHE A 142 6.73 -11.54 37.17
CA PHE A 142 7.21 -12.31 36.01
C PHE A 142 8.12 -11.50 35.07
N LEU A 143 7.73 -10.29 34.67
CA LEU A 143 8.53 -9.45 33.77
C LEU A 143 9.90 -9.11 34.40
N ASP A 144 9.91 -8.82 35.71
CA ASP A 144 11.14 -8.58 36.47
C ASP A 144 12.02 -9.85 36.58
N TYR A 145 11.42 -11.05 36.65
CA TYR A 145 12.11 -12.34 36.64
C TYR A 145 12.68 -12.69 35.25
N ALA A 146 11.92 -12.43 34.19
CA ALA A 146 12.32 -12.62 32.79
C ALA A 146 13.37 -11.60 32.33
N GLY A 147 13.50 -10.46 33.03
CA GLY A 147 14.38 -9.36 32.64
C GLY A 147 13.84 -8.56 31.45
N ALA A 148 12.52 -8.47 31.33
CA ALA A 148 11.84 -7.72 30.27
C ALA A 148 12.02 -6.20 30.41
N GLU A 149 11.78 -5.46 29.33
CA GLU A 149 11.71 -4.01 29.38
C GLU A 149 10.46 -3.54 30.13
N ARG A 150 10.56 -2.42 30.85
CA ARG A 150 9.52 -1.93 31.77
C ARG A 150 9.16 -0.48 31.49
N SER A 151 7.87 -0.20 31.36
CA SER A 151 7.25 1.11 31.18
C SER A 151 6.42 1.49 32.42
N ASN A 152 5.31 2.22 32.23
CA ASN A 152 4.26 2.39 33.25
C ASN A 152 2.96 1.65 32.87
N ASP A 153 2.94 0.90 31.76
CA ASP A 153 1.80 0.13 31.29
C ASP A 153 2.16 -1.36 31.22
N ILE A 154 1.49 -2.17 32.03
CA ILE A 154 1.78 -3.60 32.17
C ILE A 154 1.40 -4.42 30.92
N ILE A 155 0.42 -3.95 30.14
CA ILE A 155 0.01 -4.64 28.90
C ILE A 155 1.03 -4.32 27.80
N GLN A 156 1.53 -3.08 27.74
CA GLN A 156 2.63 -2.71 26.84
C GLN A 156 3.89 -3.53 27.14
N ASP A 157 4.27 -3.66 28.41
CA ASP A 157 5.45 -4.44 28.82
C ASP A 157 5.37 -5.91 28.40
N ILE A 158 4.17 -6.53 28.51
CA ILE A 158 3.94 -7.92 28.07
C ILE A 158 4.04 -8.02 26.54
N ARG A 159 3.52 -7.05 25.79
CA ARG A 159 3.64 -7.02 24.32
C ARG A 159 5.10 -6.89 23.87
N LEU A 160 5.87 -5.99 24.48
CA LEU A 160 7.30 -5.83 24.19
C LEU A 160 8.10 -7.10 24.58
N PHE A 161 7.69 -7.80 25.66
CA PHE A 161 8.24 -9.12 25.98
C PHE A 161 7.90 -10.16 24.89
N ASN A 162 6.64 -10.24 24.45
CA ASN A 162 6.18 -11.15 23.40
C ASN A 162 6.89 -10.87 22.05
N ASP A 163 7.05 -9.59 21.68
CA ASP A 163 7.83 -9.18 20.51
C ASP A 163 9.27 -9.71 20.57
N SER A 164 9.92 -9.56 21.73
CA SER A 164 11.25 -10.13 21.98
C SER A 164 11.29 -11.66 21.94
N ARG A 165 10.13 -12.36 21.99
CA ARG A 165 10.03 -13.81 21.74
C ARG A 165 9.95 -14.08 20.25
N ARG A 166 8.99 -13.50 19.52
CA ARG A 166 8.87 -13.74 18.06
C ARG A 166 10.13 -13.36 17.29
N VAL A 167 10.80 -12.27 17.65
CA VAL A 167 12.08 -11.86 17.04
C VAL A 167 13.22 -12.86 17.35
N ALA A 168 13.20 -13.51 18.53
CA ALA A 168 14.22 -14.47 18.93
C ALA A 168 13.95 -15.91 18.45
N GLU A 169 12.70 -16.26 18.22
CA GLU A 169 12.24 -17.61 17.83
C GLU A 169 11.92 -17.69 16.32
N GLY A 170 11.76 -16.55 15.63
CA GLY A 170 11.55 -16.44 14.18
C GLY A 170 10.08 -16.45 13.74
N THR A 171 9.14 -16.20 14.66
CA THR A 171 7.69 -16.34 14.42
C THR A 171 7.04 -15.04 13.96
N ASN A 172 5.80 -15.11 13.45
CA ASN A 172 5.02 -13.93 13.05
C ASN A 172 4.38 -13.24 14.27
N TRP A 173 3.76 -14.05 15.12
CA TRP A 173 2.98 -13.62 16.27
C TRP A 173 3.58 -14.15 17.57
N ALA A 174 3.18 -13.57 18.71
CA ALA A 174 3.55 -14.06 20.03
C ALA A 174 2.53 -13.66 21.10
N PHE A 175 2.23 -14.57 22.04
CA PHE A 175 1.47 -14.24 23.25
C PHE A 175 1.96 -15.02 24.49
N THR A 176 1.53 -14.60 25.67
CA THR A 176 1.84 -15.27 26.94
C THR A 176 0.61 -15.97 27.53
N ILE A 177 0.79 -17.19 28.07
CA ILE A 177 -0.20 -17.92 28.88
C ILE A 177 0.28 -17.90 30.33
N PHE A 178 -0.47 -17.23 31.21
CA PHE A 178 -0.27 -17.33 32.65
C PHE A 178 -1.16 -18.43 33.24
N VAL A 179 -0.59 -19.31 34.05
CA VAL A 179 -1.34 -20.33 34.79
C VAL A 179 -1.10 -20.16 36.29
N ALA A 180 -2.20 -19.98 37.04
CA ALA A 180 -2.20 -20.03 38.49
C ALA A 180 -2.47 -21.47 38.96
N ASP A 181 -1.82 -21.90 40.03
CA ASP A 181 -2.25 -23.12 40.73
C ASP A 181 -3.60 -22.85 41.44
N ALA A 182 -4.45 -23.87 41.48
CA ALA A 182 -5.77 -23.90 42.10
C ALA A 182 -6.11 -25.33 42.58
N SER A 183 -5.10 -26.19 42.82
CA SER A 183 -5.26 -27.60 43.16
C SER A 183 -5.97 -27.83 44.50
N ASN A 184 -5.84 -26.90 45.45
CA ASN A 184 -6.48 -26.95 46.77
C ASN A 184 -7.70 -26.02 46.87
N ASP A 185 -7.96 -25.18 45.87
CA ASP A 185 -9.21 -24.42 45.77
C ASP A 185 -10.40 -25.34 45.42
N SER A 186 -11.52 -25.13 46.11
CA SER A 186 -12.71 -25.98 46.00
C SER A 186 -13.68 -25.60 44.89
N ASP A 187 -13.59 -24.38 44.35
CA ASP A 187 -14.38 -23.93 43.20
C ASP A 187 -13.50 -23.69 41.95
N GLY A 188 -12.22 -23.34 42.14
CA GLY A 188 -11.25 -23.24 41.07
C GLY A 188 -11.47 -22.02 40.16
N TYR A 189 -12.00 -20.93 40.74
CA TYR A 189 -12.18 -19.62 40.12
C TYR A 189 -11.31 -18.55 40.84
N TRP A 190 -11.12 -17.38 40.24
CA TRP A 190 -10.45 -16.26 40.92
C TRP A 190 -11.31 -15.72 42.06
N LYS A 191 -10.69 -15.40 43.20
CA LYS A 191 -11.41 -14.93 44.39
C LYS A 191 -12.09 -13.58 44.21
N ASN A 192 -13.29 -13.46 44.76
CA ASN A 192 -14.22 -12.33 44.57
C ASN A 192 -14.50 -12.08 43.07
N PRO A 193 -15.09 -13.05 42.34
CA PRO A 193 -15.33 -12.94 40.91
C PRO A 193 -16.47 -11.96 40.61
N GLY A 194 -16.19 -10.66 40.67
CA GLY A 194 -17.11 -9.56 40.39
C GLY A 194 -17.34 -9.32 38.89
N GLY A 195 -17.38 -10.39 38.09
CA GLY A 195 -17.29 -10.37 36.63
C GLY A 195 -16.48 -11.57 36.16
N ILE A 196 -15.16 -11.41 36.13
CA ILE A 196 -14.24 -12.48 35.74
C ILE A 196 -14.24 -13.59 36.79
N ALA A 197 -14.51 -14.82 36.35
CA ALA A 197 -14.46 -16.01 37.20
C ALA A 197 -13.43 -17.05 36.71
N GLY A 198 -13.43 -17.38 35.41
CA GLY A 198 -12.78 -18.56 34.85
C GLY A 198 -11.34 -18.33 34.39
N GLY A 199 -11.08 -18.49 33.10
CA GLY A 199 -9.97 -17.77 32.49
C GLY A 199 -10.36 -16.30 32.29
N PHE A 200 -9.44 -15.55 31.68
CA PHE A 200 -9.72 -14.28 31.00
C PHE A 200 -8.59 -13.96 30.02
N SER A 201 -8.87 -13.09 29.06
CA SER A 201 -7.95 -12.79 27.97
C SER A 201 -7.81 -11.28 27.73
N VAL A 202 -6.57 -10.79 27.60
CA VAL A 202 -6.27 -9.45 27.10
C VAL A 202 -5.95 -9.58 25.61
N ALA A 203 -6.90 -9.18 24.78
CA ALA A 203 -6.98 -9.50 23.36
C ALA A 203 -5.78 -9.04 22.50
N GLY A 204 -5.66 -9.62 21.30
CA GLY A 204 -4.72 -9.18 20.26
C GLY A 204 -3.24 -9.43 20.55
N GLY A 205 -2.89 -10.56 21.17
CA GLY A 205 -1.50 -10.99 21.37
C GLY A 205 -0.79 -10.49 22.65
N ALA A 206 -1.51 -10.01 23.68
CA ALA A 206 -0.89 -9.75 24.98
C ALA A 206 -0.78 -11.04 25.81
N PHE A 207 -1.84 -11.41 26.51
CA PHE A 207 -1.85 -12.62 27.31
C PHE A 207 -3.26 -13.12 27.60
N LEU A 208 -3.34 -14.42 27.91
CA LEU A 208 -4.46 -15.01 28.63
C LEU A 208 -4.00 -15.57 29.98
N ALA A 209 -4.91 -15.63 30.95
CA ALA A 209 -4.61 -16.08 32.30
C ALA A 209 -5.69 -17.01 32.85
N ILE A 210 -5.29 -18.18 33.37
CA ILE A 210 -6.23 -19.25 33.70
C ILE A 210 -5.83 -20.05 34.96
N PRO A 211 -6.79 -20.45 35.83
CA PRO A 211 -6.53 -21.44 36.88
C PRO A 211 -6.20 -22.81 36.30
N ASN A 212 -5.27 -23.57 36.90
CA ASN A 212 -4.88 -24.89 36.41
C ASN A 212 -6.00 -25.95 36.47
N SER A 213 -7.08 -25.66 37.19
CA SER A 213 -8.29 -26.48 37.29
C SER A 213 -9.02 -26.62 35.95
N ARG A 214 -9.04 -25.56 35.12
CA ARG A 214 -9.87 -25.42 33.91
C ARG A 214 -9.49 -26.42 32.80
N PRO A 215 -10.42 -26.84 31.93
CA PRO A 215 -10.14 -27.79 30.84
C PRO A 215 -9.49 -27.14 29.60
N ALA A 216 -8.94 -27.95 28.70
CA ALA A 216 -8.28 -27.48 27.46
C ALA A 216 -9.20 -26.62 26.57
N ILE A 217 -10.49 -26.97 26.45
CA ILE A 217 -11.52 -26.17 25.77
C ILE A 217 -11.59 -24.71 26.25
N SER A 218 -11.32 -24.43 27.53
CA SER A 218 -11.23 -23.05 28.01
C SER A 218 -9.98 -22.37 27.46
N ILE A 219 -8.81 -23.00 27.50
CA ILE A 219 -7.57 -22.43 26.93
C ILE A 219 -7.72 -22.16 25.43
N ALA A 220 -8.43 -23.04 24.69
CA ALA A 220 -8.72 -22.84 23.28
C ALA A 220 -9.60 -21.60 23.04
N HIS A 221 -10.66 -21.44 23.84
CA HIS A 221 -11.53 -20.25 23.86
C HIS A 221 -10.74 -18.96 24.21
N GLU A 222 -9.98 -18.95 25.31
CA GLU A 222 -9.13 -17.82 25.71
C GLU A 222 -8.14 -17.39 24.60
N THR A 223 -7.65 -18.37 23.82
CA THR A 223 -6.70 -18.16 22.70
C THR A 223 -7.34 -17.45 21.51
N ALA A 224 -8.65 -17.58 21.31
CA ALA A 224 -9.35 -16.89 20.22
C ALA A 224 -9.26 -15.35 20.36
N HIS A 225 -9.40 -14.85 21.59
CA HIS A 225 -9.27 -13.41 21.87
C HIS A 225 -7.85 -12.88 21.60
N GLN A 226 -6.81 -13.74 21.68
CA GLN A 226 -5.45 -13.34 21.28
C GLN A 226 -5.34 -12.96 19.80
N PHE A 227 -6.37 -13.27 19.00
CA PHE A 227 -6.58 -12.81 17.63
C PHE A 227 -7.97 -12.16 17.47
N TRP A 228 -8.36 -11.34 18.45
CA TRP A 228 -9.51 -10.42 18.42
C TRP A 228 -10.92 -11.00 18.39
N ALA A 229 -11.11 -12.31 18.49
CA ALA A 229 -12.44 -12.91 18.63
C ALA A 229 -13.24 -12.29 19.80
N MET A 230 -14.57 -12.25 19.64
CA MET A 230 -15.50 -11.73 20.64
C MET A 230 -16.36 -12.84 21.23
N ASP A 231 -16.73 -12.68 22.50
CA ASP A 231 -17.67 -13.58 23.18
C ASP A 231 -19.11 -13.41 22.69
N GLU A 232 -19.81 -14.54 22.52
CA GLU A 232 -21.14 -14.62 21.92
C GLU A 232 -22.27 -14.94 22.93
N TYR A 233 -21.95 -15.25 24.19
CA TYR A 233 -22.93 -15.67 25.19
C TYR A 233 -23.75 -14.50 25.80
N LEU A 234 -24.55 -14.75 26.84
CA LEU A 234 -25.33 -13.72 27.53
C LEU A 234 -24.50 -13.04 28.62
N GLY A 235 -24.30 -11.73 28.50
CA GLY A 235 -23.48 -10.90 29.39
C GLY A 235 -22.24 -10.32 28.72
N SER A 236 -21.83 -10.91 27.59
CA SER A 236 -20.68 -10.51 26.79
C SER A 236 -21.04 -9.51 25.67
N LYS A 237 -20.21 -9.45 24.62
CA LYS A 237 -20.29 -8.55 23.49
C LYS A 237 -21.60 -8.66 22.69
N GLY A 238 -22.13 -7.51 22.29
CA GLY A 238 -23.40 -7.39 21.57
C GLY A 238 -23.29 -7.71 20.08
N TYR A 239 -24.43 -8.09 19.48
CA TYR A 239 -24.58 -8.40 18.04
C TYR A 239 -24.07 -7.30 17.10
N TYR A 240 -24.02 -6.05 17.56
CA TYR A 240 -23.58 -4.88 16.78
C TYR A 240 -22.16 -4.42 17.11
N GLU A 241 -21.43 -5.10 17.99
CA GLU A 241 -19.99 -4.83 18.19
C GLU A 241 -19.15 -5.53 17.12
N GLN A 242 -17.99 -4.92 16.82
CA GLN A 242 -17.10 -5.29 15.73
C GLN A 242 -15.65 -5.35 16.22
N ARG A 243 -14.85 -6.29 15.70
CA ARG A 243 -13.40 -6.46 15.99
C ARG A 243 -12.68 -7.26 14.91
N GLY A 244 -11.34 -7.33 15.02
CA GLY A 244 -10.50 -8.13 14.14
C GLY A 244 -10.19 -7.43 12.83
N TYR A 245 -9.31 -8.01 12.03
CA TYR A 245 -8.67 -7.32 10.90
C TYR A 245 -9.66 -6.66 9.92
N TYR A 246 -10.81 -7.29 9.68
CA TYR A 246 -11.85 -6.83 8.75
C TYR A 246 -12.93 -5.93 9.38
N ASP A 247 -12.80 -5.57 10.67
CA ASP A 247 -13.88 -4.99 11.48
C ASP A 247 -15.14 -5.88 11.55
N THR A 248 -14.92 -7.18 11.74
CA THR A 248 -15.93 -8.25 11.73
C THR A 248 -17.00 -8.06 12.82
N GLN A 249 -18.27 -8.03 12.41
CA GLN A 249 -19.42 -7.93 13.33
C GLN A 249 -19.71 -9.25 14.06
N ASN A 250 -20.06 -9.18 15.34
CA ASN A 250 -20.37 -10.34 16.20
C ASN A 250 -21.75 -11.00 15.92
N THR A 251 -21.96 -11.47 14.69
CA THR A 251 -23.28 -11.89 14.18
C THR A 251 -23.84 -13.18 14.79
N ASN A 252 -23.10 -13.93 15.62
CA ASN A 252 -23.63 -15.08 16.36
C ASN A 252 -24.00 -14.77 17.82
N ALA A 253 -23.71 -13.56 18.32
CA ALA A 253 -23.97 -13.16 19.71
C ALA A 253 -25.44 -13.26 20.14
N LEU A 254 -25.65 -13.53 21.44
CA LEU A 254 -26.94 -13.54 22.12
C LEU A 254 -27.38 -12.16 22.63
N VAL A 255 -26.43 -11.27 22.95
CA VAL A 255 -26.71 -9.90 23.42
C VAL A 255 -27.09 -8.99 22.24
N ASP A 256 -28.12 -8.16 22.42
CA ASP A 256 -28.69 -7.23 21.42
C ASP A 256 -29.06 -7.84 20.05
N ARG A 257 -29.20 -9.16 19.96
CA ARG A 257 -29.56 -9.88 18.72
C ARG A 257 -30.93 -9.44 18.18
N PRO A 258 -31.04 -8.96 16.93
CA PRO A 258 -32.33 -8.58 16.35
C PRO A 258 -33.18 -9.81 16.00
N ALA A 259 -34.51 -9.63 16.01
CA ALA A 259 -35.47 -10.73 15.90
C ALA A 259 -35.54 -11.41 14.52
N ASP A 260 -34.90 -10.84 13.51
CA ASP A 260 -34.75 -11.34 12.15
C ASP A 260 -33.32 -11.84 11.83
N ALA A 261 -32.41 -11.84 12.82
CA ALA A 261 -31.10 -12.47 12.69
C ALA A 261 -31.20 -13.98 12.38
N PRO A 262 -30.16 -14.57 11.75
CA PRO A 262 -30.06 -16.02 11.60
C PRO A 262 -30.15 -16.78 12.94
N PRO A 263 -30.52 -18.07 12.94
CA PRO A 263 -30.36 -18.92 14.11
C PRO A 263 -28.92 -18.91 14.61
N VAL A 264 -28.75 -18.95 15.92
CA VAL A 264 -27.42 -19.10 16.56
C VAL A 264 -26.89 -20.50 16.25
N VAL A 265 -25.61 -20.59 15.91
CA VAL A 265 -24.90 -21.85 15.62
C VAL A 265 -23.94 -22.23 16.76
N ASP A 266 -23.56 -23.50 16.81
CA ASP A 266 -22.52 -23.98 17.73
C ASP A 266 -21.21 -23.23 17.47
N SER A 267 -20.64 -22.66 18.53
CA SER A 267 -19.47 -21.78 18.46
C SER A 267 -18.60 -21.92 19.69
N LEU A 268 -17.28 -21.79 19.53
CA LEU A 268 -16.35 -21.83 20.64
C LEU A 268 -16.52 -20.62 21.57
N MET A 269 -17.07 -19.50 21.07
CA MET A 269 -17.29 -18.27 21.87
C MET A 269 -18.66 -18.22 22.56
N LEU A 270 -19.46 -19.27 22.43
CA LEU A 270 -20.64 -19.49 23.27
C LEU A 270 -20.23 -20.15 24.60
N SER A 271 -21.21 -20.54 25.41
CA SER A 271 -20.99 -21.24 26.68
C SER A 271 -21.58 -22.65 26.65
N ASN A 272 -21.48 -23.36 27.77
CA ASN A 272 -22.23 -24.58 28.06
C ASN A 272 -22.11 -25.67 26.97
N MET A 273 -23.23 -26.10 26.37
CA MET A 273 -23.29 -27.28 25.51
C MET A 273 -22.92 -26.93 24.06
N GLU A 274 -23.19 -25.70 23.65
CA GLU A 274 -22.93 -25.12 22.34
C GLU A 274 -21.41 -25.07 22.12
N MET A 275 -20.68 -24.54 23.10
CA MET A 275 -19.20 -24.55 23.15
C MET A 275 -18.63 -25.97 23.13
N GLN A 276 -19.21 -26.90 23.92
CA GLN A 276 -18.76 -28.30 23.95
C GLN A 276 -18.98 -29.01 22.60
N ARG A 277 -20.08 -28.73 21.90
CA ARG A 277 -20.33 -29.24 20.55
C ARG A 277 -19.39 -28.61 19.51
N ALA A 278 -19.10 -27.31 19.61
CA ALA A 278 -18.16 -26.61 18.75
C ALA A 278 -16.75 -27.23 18.83
N TYR A 279 -16.23 -27.36 20.07
CA TYR A 279 -14.93 -27.98 20.34
C TYR A 279 -14.88 -29.44 19.87
N ALA A 280 -15.89 -30.26 20.22
CA ALA A 280 -15.93 -31.67 19.84
C ALA A 280 -16.05 -31.93 18.32
N ASN A 281 -16.44 -30.91 17.53
CA ASN A 281 -16.56 -31.00 16.08
C ASN A 281 -15.50 -30.17 15.32
N HIS A 282 -14.52 -29.55 16.01
CA HIS A 282 -13.54 -28.63 15.41
C HIS A 282 -14.20 -27.56 14.52
N THR A 283 -15.10 -26.77 15.11
CA THR A 283 -15.89 -25.78 14.38
C THR A 283 -16.22 -24.57 15.27
N SER A 284 -16.68 -23.48 14.65
CA SER A 284 -17.08 -22.24 15.33
C SER A 284 -18.07 -21.44 14.48
N SER A 285 -18.53 -20.28 14.95
CA SER A 285 -19.35 -19.37 14.14
C SER A 285 -18.55 -18.75 12.98
N THR A 286 -19.23 -18.32 11.91
CA THR A 286 -18.58 -17.61 10.79
C THR A 286 -17.93 -16.31 11.26
N SER A 287 -18.63 -15.50 12.04
CA SER A 287 -18.08 -14.22 12.56
C SER A 287 -16.93 -14.43 13.55
N MET A 288 -16.88 -15.57 14.26
CA MET A 288 -15.73 -15.96 15.05
C MET A 288 -14.50 -16.21 14.17
N PHE A 289 -14.63 -17.03 13.12
CA PHE A 289 -13.55 -17.31 12.18
C PHE A 289 -13.09 -16.06 11.43
N GLU A 290 -14.03 -15.25 10.93
CA GLU A 290 -13.74 -13.97 10.28
C GLU A 290 -13.05 -12.99 11.25
N SER A 291 -13.34 -13.01 12.56
CA SER A 291 -12.66 -12.15 13.55
C SER A 291 -11.17 -12.50 13.71
N ILE A 292 -10.81 -13.79 13.67
CA ILE A 292 -9.40 -14.25 13.74
C ILE A 292 -8.68 -14.21 12.38
N GLY A 293 -9.28 -13.59 11.37
CA GLY A 293 -8.72 -13.44 10.02
C GLY A 293 -9.08 -14.56 9.03
N TRP A 294 -9.75 -15.63 9.46
CA TRP A 294 -10.13 -16.76 8.60
C TRP A 294 -11.40 -16.44 7.81
N LYS A 295 -11.24 -15.63 6.77
CA LYS A 295 -12.30 -15.23 5.83
C LYS A 295 -11.79 -15.42 4.41
N ASP A 296 -12.50 -16.21 3.62
CA ASP A 296 -12.24 -16.49 2.21
C ASP A 296 -13.48 -16.00 1.45
N SER A 297 -13.35 -14.88 0.73
CA SER A 297 -14.49 -14.20 0.10
C SER A 297 -14.86 -14.71 -1.29
N ASP A 298 -13.96 -15.40 -1.99
CA ASP A 298 -14.15 -15.81 -3.38
C ASP A 298 -14.21 -17.35 -3.56
N GLY A 299 -13.63 -18.09 -2.62
CA GLY A 299 -13.69 -19.55 -2.50
C GLY A 299 -12.49 -20.30 -3.07
N ASP A 300 -11.35 -19.64 -3.33
CA ASP A 300 -10.14 -20.30 -3.84
C ASP A 300 -9.33 -21.06 -2.75
N GLY A 301 -9.48 -20.67 -1.48
CA GLY A 301 -8.79 -21.24 -0.31
C GLY A 301 -7.70 -20.35 0.31
N ILE A 302 -7.50 -19.13 -0.18
CA ILE A 302 -6.65 -18.11 0.43
C ILE A 302 -7.52 -17.17 1.27
N PHE A 303 -7.10 -16.83 2.50
CA PHE A 303 -7.87 -15.91 3.32
C PHE A 303 -7.57 -14.45 2.94
N ASP A 304 -8.58 -13.58 2.92
CA ASP A 304 -8.52 -12.20 2.40
C ASP A 304 -7.33 -11.36 2.93
N VAL A 305 -6.93 -11.54 4.20
CA VAL A 305 -5.74 -10.90 4.79
C VAL A 305 -4.44 -11.17 4.02
N LEU A 306 -4.38 -12.33 3.35
CA LEU A 306 -3.23 -12.80 2.60
C LEU A 306 -3.53 -12.95 1.10
N ASP A 307 -4.79 -12.94 0.64
CA ASP A 307 -5.10 -12.80 -0.79
C ASP A 307 -4.96 -11.34 -1.25
N GLN A 308 -3.72 -10.91 -1.48
CA GLN A 308 -3.40 -9.58 -2.00
C GLN A 308 -2.36 -9.71 -3.12
N PRO A 309 -2.64 -9.22 -4.34
CA PRO A 309 -1.77 -9.44 -5.50
C PRO A 309 -0.38 -8.81 -5.29
N LEU A 310 0.63 -9.43 -5.89
CA LEU A 310 2.00 -8.91 -5.86
C LEU A 310 2.16 -7.76 -6.87
N SER A 311 3.09 -6.84 -6.62
CA SER A 311 3.56 -5.91 -7.65
C SER A 311 4.79 -6.47 -8.37
N LEU A 312 4.97 -6.07 -9.64
CA LEU A 312 6.22 -6.25 -10.37
C LEU A 312 6.43 -5.04 -11.31
N LYS A 313 7.37 -4.18 -10.96
CA LYS A 313 7.70 -2.97 -11.74
C LYS A 313 9.16 -3.01 -12.17
N GLY A 314 9.42 -2.82 -13.46
CA GLY A 314 10.79 -2.86 -13.98
C GLY A 314 10.85 -2.79 -15.50
N SER A 315 12.05 -3.02 -16.02
CA SER A 315 12.35 -2.93 -17.45
C SER A 315 13.28 -4.05 -17.88
N GLY A 316 13.31 -4.34 -19.18
CA GLY A 316 14.23 -5.34 -19.74
C GLY A 316 14.52 -5.19 -21.23
N ALA A 317 15.66 -5.70 -21.63
CA ALA A 317 16.19 -5.64 -22.99
C ALA A 317 16.99 -6.91 -23.36
N LEU A 318 17.21 -7.11 -24.66
CA LEU A 318 18.12 -8.13 -25.17
C LEU A 318 19.59 -7.67 -25.05
N ASP A 319 20.40 -8.42 -24.30
CA ASP A 319 21.85 -8.39 -24.39
C ASP A 319 22.28 -9.21 -25.63
N ALA A 320 22.52 -8.53 -26.75
CA ALA A 320 22.74 -9.17 -28.05
C ALA A 320 24.09 -9.90 -28.17
N ASP A 321 25.08 -9.59 -27.32
CA ASP A 321 26.40 -10.25 -27.29
C ASP A 321 26.34 -11.60 -26.55
N SER A 322 25.49 -11.73 -25.54
CA SER A 322 25.27 -12.97 -24.77
C SER A 322 24.08 -13.80 -25.26
N LEU A 323 23.10 -13.19 -25.92
CA LEU A 323 21.75 -13.73 -26.18
C LEU A 323 20.94 -14.01 -24.89
N GLU A 324 21.17 -13.20 -23.86
CA GLU A 324 20.36 -13.16 -22.65
C GLU A 324 19.32 -12.04 -22.73
N TYR A 325 18.07 -12.31 -22.35
CA TYR A 325 17.14 -11.23 -22.01
C TYR A 325 17.41 -10.82 -20.55
N HIS A 326 17.79 -9.57 -20.33
CA HIS A 326 18.11 -9.02 -19.02
C HIS A 326 16.95 -8.16 -18.54
N PHE A 327 16.42 -8.46 -17.35
CA PHE A 327 15.36 -7.69 -16.68
C PHE A 327 15.87 -7.19 -15.33
N VAL A 328 15.60 -5.92 -15.02
CA VAL A 328 15.87 -5.28 -13.73
C VAL A 328 14.61 -4.57 -13.25
N GLY A 329 14.25 -4.76 -12.00
CA GLY A 329 13.04 -4.19 -11.41
C GLY A 329 12.93 -4.46 -9.92
N GLN A 330 11.73 -4.33 -9.39
CA GLN A 330 11.37 -4.65 -8.02
C GLN A 330 10.02 -5.37 -8.00
N ALA A 331 9.90 -6.38 -7.13
CA ALA A 331 8.63 -7.02 -6.78
C ALA A 331 8.28 -6.72 -5.33
N SER A 332 6.99 -6.62 -5.01
CA SER A 332 6.53 -6.43 -3.62
C SER A 332 5.27 -7.22 -3.32
N VAL A 333 5.05 -7.52 -2.05
CA VAL A 333 3.76 -8.06 -1.59
C VAL A 333 2.69 -6.98 -1.51
N GLY A 334 1.44 -7.37 -1.80
CA GLY A 334 0.26 -6.58 -1.47
C GLY A 334 -0.09 -6.71 0.02
N VAL A 335 -0.82 -5.73 0.56
CA VAL A 335 -1.23 -5.70 1.96
C VAL A 335 -2.66 -5.19 2.07
N LEU A 336 -3.53 -5.93 2.77
CA LEU A 336 -4.92 -5.52 3.01
C LEU A 336 -4.97 -4.44 4.10
N PRO A 337 -5.76 -3.37 3.97
CA PRO A 337 -5.89 -2.38 5.05
C PRO A 337 -6.53 -2.95 6.32
N ASN A 338 -5.90 -2.73 7.48
CA ASN A 338 -6.43 -3.16 8.77
C ASN A 338 -7.54 -2.20 9.26
N LEU A 339 -8.74 -2.74 9.51
CA LEU A 339 -9.94 -1.99 9.89
C LEU A 339 -10.32 -2.13 11.38
N ASN A 340 -9.61 -2.96 12.14
CA ASN A 340 -9.93 -3.39 13.51
C ASN A 340 -10.25 -2.23 14.49
N THR A 341 -11.54 -1.94 14.72
CA THR A 341 -11.96 -0.77 15.52
C THR A 341 -11.56 -0.82 16.99
N ALA A 342 -11.24 -2.00 17.54
CA ALA A 342 -10.80 -2.19 18.92
C ALA A 342 -9.55 -1.35 19.27
N GLY A 343 -8.66 -1.12 18.29
CA GLY A 343 -7.40 -0.40 18.46
C GLY A 343 -7.54 1.04 18.95
N THR A 344 -8.74 1.62 18.84
CA THR A 344 -9.04 2.99 19.31
C THR A 344 -9.50 3.08 20.76
N GLN A 345 -9.96 1.97 21.38
CA GLN A 345 -10.79 2.03 22.59
C GLN A 345 -10.13 1.50 23.87
N GLN A 346 -9.16 0.59 23.78
CA GLN A 346 -8.46 0.06 24.95
C GLN A 346 -7.45 1.08 25.53
N SER A 347 -7.29 1.09 26.86
CA SER A 347 -6.69 2.25 27.54
C SER A 347 -5.19 2.40 27.32
N PHE A 348 -4.77 3.58 26.83
CA PHE A 348 -3.38 4.01 26.57
C PHE A 348 -2.61 3.18 25.52
N ASN A 349 -2.73 1.87 25.53
CA ASN A 349 -2.43 0.98 24.40
C ASN A 349 -3.45 1.21 23.27
N GLN A 350 -3.32 2.34 22.59
CA GLN A 350 -3.82 2.44 21.23
C GLN A 350 -3.05 1.44 20.37
N PHE A 351 -3.72 0.88 19.36
CA PHE A 351 -3.06 0.07 18.34
C PHE A 351 -2.95 0.92 17.09
N LEU A 352 -1.90 0.69 16.30
CA LEU A 352 -1.67 1.51 15.11
C LEU A 352 -2.66 1.23 13.97
N HIS A 353 -3.48 0.18 14.05
CA HIS A 353 -4.22 -0.35 12.89
C HIS A 353 -3.24 -0.47 11.70
N ASN A 354 -2.12 -1.14 11.92
CA ASN A 354 -1.10 -1.30 10.89
C ASN A 354 -1.58 -2.34 9.87
N ASP A 355 -1.30 -2.06 8.61
CA ASP A 355 -1.54 -2.98 7.50
C ASP A 355 -0.40 -4.01 7.54
N MET A 356 -0.77 -5.29 7.67
CA MET A 356 0.18 -6.38 7.92
C MET A 356 -0.06 -7.57 7.01
N THR A 357 1.03 -8.20 6.57
CA THR A 357 1.00 -9.48 5.85
C THR A 357 2.19 -10.36 6.25
N ILE A 358 2.00 -11.68 6.19
CA ILE A 358 3.05 -12.68 6.36
C ILE A 358 3.53 -13.28 5.04
N ASN A 359 2.91 -12.93 3.91
CA ASN A 359 3.37 -13.35 2.58
C ASN A 359 4.75 -12.77 2.28
N THR A 360 5.58 -13.51 1.56
CA THR A 360 6.81 -13.00 0.91
C THR A 360 6.73 -13.19 -0.60
N VAL A 361 7.52 -12.41 -1.34
CA VAL A 361 7.86 -12.76 -2.73
C VAL A 361 8.76 -14.00 -2.65
N ALA A 362 8.29 -15.15 -3.15
CA ALA A 362 8.99 -16.42 -3.04
C ALA A 362 9.81 -16.76 -4.29
N ALA A 363 9.35 -16.32 -5.47
CA ALA A 363 10.09 -16.45 -6.71
C ALA A 363 9.67 -15.41 -7.76
N VAL A 364 10.56 -15.16 -8.70
CA VAL A 364 10.21 -14.60 -10.01
C VAL A 364 10.26 -15.73 -11.04
N GLU A 365 9.17 -15.90 -11.78
CA GLU A 365 9.06 -16.83 -12.89
C GLU A 365 9.13 -16.11 -14.24
N TYR A 366 9.63 -16.82 -15.25
CA TYR A 366 9.60 -16.41 -16.64
C TYR A 366 9.05 -17.51 -17.55
N ARG A 367 8.54 -17.12 -18.72
CA ARG A 367 8.33 -18.01 -19.87
C ARG A 367 8.75 -17.33 -21.17
N ILE A 368 9.01 -18.13 -22.18
CA ILE A 368 9.39 -17.68 -23.53
C ILE A 368 8.34 -18.20 -24.52
N ASP A 369 7.87 -17.33 -25.41
CA ASP A 369 6.91 -17.61 -26.48
C ASP A 369 5.62 -18.33 -26.02
N GLY A 370 5.11 -18.00 -24.83
CA GLY A 370 3.92 -18.63 -24.25
C GLY A 370 4.11 -20.10 -23.81
N GLY A 371 5.35 -20.54 -23.59
CA GLY A 371 5.67 -21.87 -23.05
C GLY A 371 5.35 -22.04 -21.56
N GLU A 372 5.81 -23.17 -20.98
CA GLU A 372 5.71 -23.41 -19.54
C GLU A 372 6.50 -22.36 -18.72
N TRP A 373 5.91 -21.90 -17.61
CA TRP A 373 6.60 -21.07 -16.61
C TRP A 373 7.79 -21.80 -15.97
N ARG A 374 8.80 -21.02 -15.57
CA ARG A 374 10.03 -21.49 -14.93
C ARG A 374 10.49 -20.45 -13.93
N ILE A 375 10.91 -20.87 -12.75
CA ILE A 375 11.63 -20.01 -11.81
C ILE A 375 12.91 -19.48 -12.48
N ALA A 376 13.08 -18.15 -12.48
CA ALA A 376 14.36 -17.49 -12.76
C ALA A 376 15.21 -17.46 -11.49
N GLU A 377 14.65 -16.93 -10.41
CA GLU A 377 15.28 -16.78 -9.10
C GLU A 377 14.24 -16.90 -7.97
N THR A 378 14.70 -17.29 -6.78
CA THR A 378 13.89 -17.46 -5.57
C THR A 378 14.27 -16.42 -4.52
N TYR A 379 13.27 -15.82 -3.89
CA TYR A 379 13.40 -14.79 -2.86
C TYR A 379 12.72 -15.25 -1.57
N ASP A 380 12.88 -14.50 -0.48
CA ASP A 380 12.15 -14.68 0.78
C ASP A 380 12.01 -13.31 1.46
N GLU A 381 11.48 -12.34 0.70
CA GLU A 381 11.51 -10.92 1.04
C GLU A 381 10.15 -10.26 0.75
N TYR A 382 9.78 -9.27 1.57
CA TYR A 382 8.54 -8.51 1.39
C TYR A 382 8.60 -7.54 0.19
N VAL A 383 9.80 -7.05 -0.11
CA VAL A 383 10.14 -6.24 -1.28
C VAL A 383 11.48 -6.78 -1.78
N ALA A 384 11.50 -7.30 -3.00
CA ALA A 384 12.64 -7.97 -3.60
C ALA A 384 13.15 -7.17 -4.80
N ASP A 385 14.43 -6.79 -4.78
CA ASP A 385 15.11 -6.17 -5.92
C ASP A 385 15.51 -7.27 -6.92
N ILE A 386 15.07 -7.13 -8.18
CA ILE A 386 15.17 -8.16 -9.21
C ILE A 386 16.24 -7.79 -10.23
N ASP A 387 17.21 -8.67 -10.49
CA ASP A 387 18.24 -8.54 -11.54
C ASP A 387 18.49 -9.91 -12.19
N ILE A 388 17.65 -10.28 -13.17
CA ILE A 388 17.62 -11.63 -13.75
C ILE A 388 18.01 -11.68 -15.23
N ARG A 389 18.71 -12.76 -15.61
CA ARG A 389 19.20 -13.00 -16.98
C ARG A 389 18.68 -14.33 -17.52
N ILE A 390 18.02 -14.27 -18.67
CA ILE A 390 17.27 -15.38 -19.26
C ILE A 390 17.94 -15.79 -20.58
N GLU A 391 18.59 -16.95 -20.61
CA GLU A 391 19.16 -17.53 -21.84
C GLU A 391 18.06 -17.77 -22.89
N LEU A 392 18.19 -17.14 -24.07
CA LEU A 392 17.25 -17.33 -25.17
C LEU A 392 17.62 -18.54 -26.04
N PRO A 393 16.64 -19.30 -26.57
CA PRO A 393 16.90 -20.53 -27.32
C PRO A 393 17.49 -20.27 -28.72
N SER A 394 17.38 -19.05 -29.25
CA SER A 394 18.01 -18.61 -30.50
C SER A 394 18.02 -17.08 -30.62
N SER A 395 18.74 -16.55 -31.62
CA SER A 395 18.66 -15.14 -32.03
C SER A 395 17.46 -14.86 -32.95
N ALA A 396 16.32 -15.50 -32.71
CA ALA A 396 15.06 -15.21 -33.40
C ALA A 396 14.27 -14.16 -32.60
N LEU A 397 13.15 -13.68 -33.18
CA LEU A 397 12.17 -12.94 -32.41
C LEU A 397 11.59 -13.84 -31.32
N HIS A 398 11.76 -13.44 -30.06
CA HIS A 398 11.17 -14.10 -28.90
C HIS A 398 10.41 -13.08 -28.04
N VAL A 399 9.32 -13.54 -27.43
CA VAL A 399 8.61 -12.79 -26.37
C VAL A 399 8.98 -13.43 -25.03
N VAL A 400 9.35 -12.60 -24.06
CA VAL A 400 9.68 -13.00 -22.69
C VAL A 400 8.63 -12.42 -21.77
N GLU A 401 7.93 -13.29 -21.04
CA GLU A 401 6.93 -12.92 -20.03
C GLU A 401 7.47 -13.25 -18.64
N ILE A 402 7.31 -12.34 -17.69
CA ILE A 402 7.91 -12.40 -16.34
C ILE A 402 6.82 -12.05 -15.29
N ARG A 403 6.79 -12.76 -14.17
CA ARG A 403 5.88 -12.50 -13.03
C ARG A 403 6.55 -12.82 -11.69
N ALA A 404 6.18 -12.12 -10.62
CA ALA A 404 6.44 -12.56 -9.26
C ALA A 404 5.35 -13.56 -8.81
N ILE A 405 5.71 -14.48 -7.91
CA ILE A 405 4.77 -15.42 -7.25
C ILE A 405 5.08 -15.52 -5.75
N ASP A 406 4.05 -15.86 -4.97
CA ASP A 406 4.15 -16.16 -3.54
C ASP A 406 4.59 -17.62 -3.27
N ALA A 407 4.65 -18.00 -1.99
CA ALA A 407 5.05 -19.35 -1.56
C ALA A 407 4.04 -20.46 -1.95
N THR A 408 2.75 -20.13 -2.11
CA THR A 408 1.72 -21.06 -2.61
C THR A 408 1.75 -21.19 -4.14
N GLY A 409 2.20 -20.13 -4.84
CA GLY A 409 2.21 -20.02 -6.29
C GLY A 409 0.84 -19.68 -6.90
N ALA A 410 -0.14 -19.33 -6.06
CA ALA A 410 -1.48 -18.90 -6.46
C ALA A 410 -1.58 -17.37 -6.55
N ILE A 411 -0.91 -16.66 -5.64
CA ILE A 411 -0.85 -15.19 -5.63
C ILE A 411 0.30 -14.77 -6.54
N VAL A 412 0.00 -13.88 -7.49
CA VAL A 412 0.93 -13.50 -8.56
C VAL A 412 0.93 -12.00 -8.79
N SER A 413 1.97 -11.50 -9.44
CA SER A 413 1.93 -10.15 -10.01
C SER A 413 1.23 -10.13 -11.37
N ASP A 414 0.90 -8.91 -11.82
CA ASP A 414 0.75 -8.65 -13.25
C ASP A 414 1.99 -9.14 -14.03
N VAL A 415 1.76 -9.54 -15.28
CA VAL A 415 2.79 -10.10 -16.15
C VAL A 415 3.49 -8.98 -16.91
N PHE A 416 4.77 -8.76 -16.60
CA PHE A 416 5.66 -8.00 -17.48
C PHE A 416 5.86 -8.78 -18.79
N ALA A 417 5.80 -8.11 -19.94
CA ALA A 417 6.01 -8.72 -21.25
C ALA A 417 6.98 -7.88 -22.09
N GLY A 418 8.09 -8.49 -22.50
CA GLY A 418 9.12 -7.88 -23.32
C GLY A 418 9.39 -8.64 -24.62
N SER A 419 9.99 -7.95 -25.60
CA SER A 419 10.37 -8.51 -26.89
C SER A 419 11.87 -8.35 -27.14
N THR A 420 12.47 -9.29 -27.86
CA THR A 420 13.88 -9.21 -28.30
C THR A 420 14.19 -8.06 -29.28
N THR A 421 13.19 -7.30 -29.72
CA THR A 421 13.33 -6.21 -30.71
C THR A 421 13.07 -4.82 -30.14
N GLU A 422 12.92 -4.67 -28.83
CA GLU A 422 12.75 -3.38 -28.18
C GLU A 422 13.18 -3.43 -26.71
N ILE A 423 13.29 -2.25 -26.11
CA ILE A 423 13.45 -2.11 -24.66
C ILE A 423 12.03 -1.97 -24.09
N ALA A 424 11.67 -2.83 -23.16
CA ALA A 424 10.33 -2.88 -22.56
C ALA A 424 10.38 -2.43 -21.11
N ALA A 425 9.30 -1.79 -20.65
CA ALA A 425 9.09 -1.33 -19.28
C ALA A 425 7.67 -1.67 -18.83
N THR A 426 7.46 -1.85 -17.53
CA THR A 426 6.12 -1.99 -16.96
C THR A 426 5.24 -0.81 -17.40
N THR A 427 4.05 -1.14 -17.89
CA THR A 427 3.15 -0.17 -18.55
C THR A 427 2.19 0.42 -17.52
N GLU A 428 2.27 1.74 -17.34
CA GLU A 428 1.54 2.47 -16.28
C GLU A 428 0.58 3.51 -16.87
N ILE A 429 -0.32 4.09 -16.05
CA ILE A 429 -1.23 5.16 -16.49
C ILE A 429 -0.44 6.44 -16.76
N GLY A 430 -0.03 6.62 -18.01
CA GLY A 430 0.83 7.72 -18.44
C GLY A 430 1.55 7.40 -19.74
N ALA A 431 2.78 7.89 -19.91
CA ALA A 431 3.65 7.52 -21.05
C ALA A 431 4.66 6.44 -20.65
N THR A 432 4.75 5.36 -21.43
CA THR A 432 5.79 4.33 -21.28
C THR A 432 6.58 4.17 -22.58
N GLY A 433 7.91 4.12 -22.49
CA GLY A 433 8.78 4.10 -23.68
C GLY A 433 10.27 3.95 -23.38
N PHE A 434 11.12 4.23 -24.37
CA PHE A 434 12.57 4.19 -24.22
C PHE A 434 13.34 5.12 -25.17
N LEU A 435 14.57 5.45 -24.76
CA LEU A 435 15.56 6.26 -25.47
C LEU A 435 16.79 5.38 -25.80
N PHE A 436 17.33 5.49 -27.01
CA PHE A 436 18.46 4.67 -27.45
C PHE A 436 19.47 5.43 -28.33
N ASP A 437 20.73 4.98 -28.32
CA ASP A 437 21.79 5.45 -29.21
C ASP A 437 21.58 4.85 -30.61
N ASP A 438 20.88 5.58 -31.48
CA ASP A 438 20.64 5.20 -32.88
C ASP A 438 21.97 5.29 -33.64
N GLN A 439 22.69 4.17 -33.78
CA GLN A 439 24.03 4.15 -34.34
C GLN A 439 24.05 4.31 -35.85
N ASN A 440 22.92 4.09 -36.51
CA ASN A 440 22.82 4.09 -37.97
C ASN A 440 21.92 5.20 -38.55
N ARG A 441 21.35 6.06 -37.68
CA ARG A 441 20.46 7.20 -37.97
C ARG A 441 19.18 6.79 -38.72
N ASN A 442 18.58 5.64 -38.41
CA ASN A 442 17.38 5.16 -39.10
C ASN A 442 16.06 5.35 -38.33
N GLY A 443 16.10 5.76 -37.06
CA GLY A 443 14.93 5.96 -36.20
C GLY A 443 14.31 4.67 -35.63
N VAL A 444 15.00 3.52 -35.73
CA VAL A 444 14.54 2.18 -35.33
C VAL A 444 15.62 1.53 -34.47
N PHE A 445 15.24 1.01 -33.31
CA PHE A 445 16.16 0.28 -32.44
C PHE A 445 16.63 -1.02 -33.08
N ASP A 446 17.90 -1.08 -33.46
CA ASP A 446 18.53 -2.23 -34.13
C ASP A 446 19.37 -3.10 -33.17
N PRO A 447 19.53 -4.43 -33.44
CA PRO A 447 20.32 -5.31 -32.59
C PRO A 447 21.79 -4.88 -32.46
N GLY A 448 22.19 -4.51 -31.23
CA GLY A 448 23.53 -4.00 -30.90
C GLY A 448 23.54 -2.51 -30.56
N GLU A 449 22.44 -1.80 -30.76
CA GLU A 449 22.22 -0.47 -30.20
C GLU A 449 21.86 -0.58 -28.70
N VAL A 450 22.09 0.50 -27.95
CA VAL A 450 21.97 0.50 -26.48
C VAL A 450 21.05 1.61 -26.01
N GLY A 451 20.32 1.34 -24.93
CA GLY A 451 19.50 2.33 -24.25
C GLY A 451 20.31 3.42 -23.56
N LEU A 452 19.71 4.59 -23.37
CA LEU A 452 20.36 5.78 -22.82
C LEU A 452 19.78 6.17 -21.46
N SER A 453 20.52 5.82 -20.39
CA SER A 453 20.16 6.06 -18.99
C SER A 453 20.42 7.51 -18.52
N GLY A 454 19.66 7.98 -17.52
CA GLY A 454 19.80 9.29 -16.89
C GLY A 454 19.31 10.48 -17.73
N TRP A 455 18.55 10.21 -18.79
CA TRP A 455 17.95 11.23 -19.65
C TRP A 455 16.59 11.64 -19.11
N SER A 456 16.30 12.95 -19.08
CA SER A 456 15.03 13.45 -18.57
C SER A 456 13.95 13.48 -19.65
N VAL A 457 12.80 12.88 -19.34
CA VAL A 457 11.57 12.91 -20.14
C VAL A 457 10.54 13.75 -19.39
N GLN A 458 10.05 14.84 -19.99
CA GLN A 458 9.20 15.83 -19.31
C GLN A 458 7.97 16.24 -20.12
N LEU A 459 6.82 16.37 -19.45
CA LEU A 459 5.57 16.89 -20.00
C LEU A 459 5.63 18.42 -20.22
N VAL A 460 5.32 18.85 -21.43
CA VAL A 460 5.23 20.25 -21.84
C VAL A 460 3.95 20.54 -22.64
N ASP A 461 3.53 21.80 -22.65
CA ASP A 461 2.43 22.28 -23.51
C ASP A 461 2.85 22.42 -24.98
N SER A 462 1.90 22.79 -25.85
CA SER A 462 2.14 23.08 -27.28
C SER A 462 3.05 24.27 -27.57
N GLN A 463 3.58 24.93 -26.53
CA GLN A 463 4.50 26.06 -26.55
C GLN A 463 5.86 25.69 -25.94
N ASN A 464 6.08 24.41 -25.57
CA ASN A 464 7.27 23.88 -24.91
C ASN A 464 7.47 24.42 -23.46
N THR A 465 6.41 24.87 -22.81
CA THR A 465 6.36 25.23 -21.38
C THR A 465 6.13 23.98 -20.53
N PRO A 466 6.90 23.72 -19.45
CA PRO A 466 6.60 22.62 -18.52
C PRO A 466 5.19 22.68 -17.96
N ILE A 467 4.52 21.54 -17.90
CA ILE A 467 3.25 21.40 -17.18
C ILE A 467 3.55 21.27 -15.68
N ALA A 468 2.79 21.96 -14.83
CA ALA A 468 2.74 21.68 -13.40
C ALA A 468 1.62 20.66 -13.14
N THR A 469 1.99 19.40 -12.93
CA THR A 469 1.06 18.29 -12.60
C THR A 469 0.90 18.08 -11.09
N GLN A 470 1.76 18.70 -10.27
CA GLN A 470 1.76 18.54 -8.82
C GLN A 470 1.24 19.80 -8.12
N ILE A 471 0.40 19.57 -7.10
CA ILE A 471 0.02 20.56 -6.10
C ILE A 471 1.08 20.51 -5.01
N VAL A 472 1.87 21.58 -4.86
CA VAL A 472 2.91 21.69 -3.83
C VAL A 472 2.52 22.81 -2.86
N VAL A 473 2.39 22.49 -1.58
CA VAL A 473 2.00 23.43 -0.52
C VAL A 473 3.07 23.44 0.56
N GLU A 474 3.84 24.51 0.55
CA GLU A 474 4.93 24.79 1.49
C GLU A 474 4.51 25.90 2.45
N PRO A 475 4.52 25.68 3.77
CA PRO A 475 4.20 26.71 4.76
C PRO A 475 5.06 27.99 4.61
N ASP A 476 6.30 27.90 4.13
CA ASP A 476 7.18 29.06 3.86
C ASP A 476 6.73 30.00 2.72
N ASN A 477 5.74 29.60 1.92
CA ASN A 477 5.13 30.50 0.94
C ASN A 477 4.18 31.55 1.56
N PHE A 478 3.92 31.47 2.88
CA PHE A 478 2.93 32.27 3.61
C PHE A 478 3.55 33.11 4.75
N GLY A 479 2.82 34.13 5.24
CA GLY A 479 3.19 34.91 6.43
C GLY A 479 3.03 34.15 7.75
N ASP A 480 3.56 34.68 8.86
CA ASP A 480 3.54 33.97 10.16
C ASP A 480 2.18 34.17 10.84
N GLY A 481 1.43 33.07 11.02
CA GLY A 481 0.02 33.10 11.39
C GLY A 481 -0.94 33.39 10.22
N ASP A 482 -0.46 33.41 8.96
CA ASP A 482 -1.34 33.49 7.80
C ASP A 482 -2.07 32.15 7.58
N GLN A 483 -3.33 32.24 7.15
CA GLN A 483 -4.17 31.10 6.79
C GLN A 483 -3.82 30.60 5.38
N ILE A 484 -3.77 29.28 5.21
CA ILE A 484 -3.36 28.62 3.96
C ILE A 484 -4.54 28.46 2.99
N ASP A 485 -5.73 28.22 3.53
CA ASP A 485 -6.94 27.78 2.84
C ASP A 485 -7.41 28.73 1.69
N ASP A 486 -7.12 30.03 1.77
CA ASP A 486 -7.59 31.04 0.80
C ASP A 486 -6.74 31.10 -0.51
N PHE A 487 -5.60 30.41 -0.58
CA PHE A 487 -4.59 30.63 -1.64
C PHE A 487 -4.01 29.38 -2.32
N VAL A 488 -4.54 28.18 -2.06
CA VAL A 488 -4.10 26.93 -2.71
C VAL A 488 -5.08 26.51 -3.82
N PRO A 489 -4.69 26.54 -5.11
CA PRO A 489 -5.46 25.94 -6.18
C PRO A 489 -5.39 24.41 -6.11
N GLY A 490 -6.48 23.70 -6.40
CA GLY A 490 -6.50 22.24 -6.51
C GLY A 490 -6.60 21.47 -5.18
N ALA A 491 -6.37 22.10 -4.03
CA ALA A 491 -6.46 21.46 -2.72
C ALA A 491 -6.96 22.43 -1.64
N SER A 492 -7.73 21.92 -0.67
CA SER A 492 -8.20 22.67 0.50
C SER A 492 -7.79 21.97 1.79
N PHE A 493 -7.36 22.76 2.77
CA PHE A 493 -6.78 22.28 4.02
C PHE A 493 -7.75 22.53 5.17
N SER A 494 -7.92 21.55 6.07
CA SER A 494 -8.76 21.71 7.25
C SER A 494 -8.21 20.97 8.47
N ALA A 495 -8.30 21.61 9.64
CA ALA A 495 -8.07 20.99 10.93
C ALA A 495 -9.39 20.47 11.51
N PHE A 496 -9.37 19.31 12.16
CA PHE A 496 -10.53 18.74 12.85
C PHE A 496 -10.14 17.92 14.09
N GLY A 497 -11.12 17.52 14.89
CA GLY A 497 -10.93 16.80 16.14
C GLY A 497 -11.37 17.59 17.39
N GLU A 498 -10.90 17.17 18.57
CA GLU A 498 -11.28 17.79 19.83
C GLU A 498 -10.82 19.25 19.92
N ASN A 499 -11.70 20.12 20.42
CA ASN A 499 -11.45 21.55 20.66
C ASN A 499 -11.10 22.38 19.40
N ILE A 500 -11.10 21.78 18.22
CA ILE A 500 -11.23 22.50 16.96
C ILE A 500 -12.70 22.91 16.83
N ILE A 501 -12.96 24.21 16.75
CA ILE A 501 -14.33 24.70 16.58
C ILE A 501 -14.69 24.48 15.11
N GLY A 502 -15.67 23.62 14.80
CA GLY A 502 -16.06 23.28 13.41
C GLY A 502 -16.62 24.43 12.56
N ALA A 503 -16.65 25.66 13.08
CA ALA A 503 -16.90 26.90 12.32
C ALA A 503 -15.60 27.66 11.94
N PHE A 504 -14.45 27.17 12.39
CA PHE A 504 -13.10 27.68 12.13
C PHE A 504 -12.09 26.50 11.98
N PRO A 505 -12.27 25.59 11.01
CA PRO A 505 -11.37 24.45 10.79
C PRO A 505 -10.07 24.85 10.08
N ASN A 506 -9.61 26.09 10.24
CA ASN A 506 -8.64 26.73 9.36
C ASN A 506 -7.20 26.23 9.62
N VAL A 507 -6.37 26.14 8.56
CA VAL A 507 -4.96 25.74 8.65
C VAL A 507 -4.05 26.94 8.40
N PHE A 508 -2.92 27.00 9.10
CA PHE A 508 -2.05 28.17 9.18
C PHE A 508 -0.58 27.80 8.95
N SER A 509 0.20 28.74 8.41
CA SER A 509 1.65 28.67 8.43
C SER A 509 2.19 29.21 9.75
N GLN A 510 2.97 28.40 10.46
CA GLN A 510 3.52 28.75 11.77
C GLN A 510 5.04 28.57 11.81
N ALA A 511 5.78 29.63 12.17
CA ALA A 511 7.24 29.57 12.27
C ALA A 511 7.73 28.52 13.28
N ASN A 512 8.61 27.61 12.84
CA ASN A 512 9.14 26.52 13.64
C ASN A 512 10.56 26.12 13.21
N ALA A 513 11.47 26.01 14.18
CA ALA A 513 12.88 25.70 13.92
C ALA A 513 13.17 24.21 13.60
N ALA A 514 12.13 23.37 13.53
CA ALA A 514 12.20 21.95 13.19
C ALA A 514 11.54 21.61 11.83
N ALA A 515 11.17 22.62 11.03
CA ALA A 515 10.67 22.44 9.67
C ALA A 515 11.67 21.67 8.79
N THR A 516 11.18 20.86 7.84
CA THR A 516 12.03 20.16 6.85
C THR A 516 12.41 21.09 5.71
N THR A 517 11.50 21.99 5.32
CA THR A 517 11.72 23.04 4.33
C THR A 517 11.71 24.40 5.02
N GLY A 518 12.43 25.39 4.45
CA GLY A 518 12.39 26.78 4.91
C GLY A 518 12.57 27.03 6.43
N SER A 519 11.46 27.31 7.12
CA SER A 519 11.40 27.82 8.50
C SER A 519 10.04 27.66 9.22
N ARG A 520 9.04 27.01 8.62
CA ARG A 520 7.64 26.94 9.10
C ARG A 520 7.04 25.55 8.91
N VAL A 521 5.92 25.30 9.58
CA VAL A 521 5.16 24.04 9.51
C VAL A 521 3.66 24.35 9.41
N PHE A 522 2.88 23.36 9.00
CA PHE A 522 1.41 23.40 9.11
C PHE A 522 1.00 23.44 10.59
N GLY A 523 0.10 24.36 10.93
CA GLY A 523 -0.52 24.49 12.24
C GLY A 523 -2.02 24.77 12.17
N TYR A 524 -2.68 24.69 13.31
CA TYR A 524 -4.11 24.88 13.50
C TYR A 524 -4.39 25.87 14.64
N TYR A 525 -5.63 26.34 14.74
CA TYR A 525 -6.09 27.26 15.79
C TYR A 525 -7.03 26.55 16.77
N ARG A 526 -6.72 26.56 18.07
CA ARG A 526 -7.47 25.82 19.11
C ARG A 526 -7.93 26.75 20.24
N TRP A 527 -9.11 26.45 20.78
CA TRP A 527 -9.68 27.12 21.96
C TRP A 527 -9.71 26.16 23.16
N ILE A 528 -9.22 26.60 24.32
CA ILE A 528 -9.25 25.81 25.57
C ILE A 528 -9.50 26.77 26.73
N ASP A 529 -10.56 26.56 27.52
CA ASP A 529 -10.84 27.27 28.78
C ASP A 529 -10.71 28.81 28.71
N GLY A 530 -11.12 29.41 27.59
CA GLY A 530 -11.04 30.85 27.34
C GLY A 530 -9.68 31.36 26.85
N THR A 531 -8.68 30.49 26.70
CA THR A 531 -7.40 30.75 26.02
C THR A 531 -7.50 30.29 24.56
N VAL A 532 -6.83 31.01 23.65
CA VAL A 532 -6.83 30.72 22.21
C VAL A 532 -5.43 30.95 21.63
N GLY A 533 -5.02 30.12 20.67
CA GLY A 533 -3.70 30.22 20.06
C GLY A 533 -3.48 29.27 18.87
N HIS A 534 -2.35 29.44 18.20
CA HIS A 534 -1.90 28.60 17.09
C HIS A 534 -0.95 27.50 17.59
N PHE A 535 -1.17 26.27 17.14
CA PHE A 535 -0.42 25.08 17.52
C PHE A 535 -0.02 24.29 16.26
N SER A 536 1.09 23.55 16.31
CA SER A 536 1.61 22.76 15.17
C SER A 536 1.91 21.31 15.56
N GLU A 537 1.18 20.78 16.55
CA GLU A 537 1.41 19.47 17.15
C GLU A 537 0.19 18.58 16.93
N TRP A 538 0.16 17.94 15.76
CA TRP A 538 -0.93 17.12 15.25
C TRP A 538 -0.89 15.72 15.89
N ASN A 539 -2.05 15.21 16.27
CA ASN A 539 -2.23 14.00 17.09
C ASN A 539 -3.61 13.39 16.85
N ALA A 540 -3.89 12.21 17.42
CA ALA A 540 -5.17 11.53 17.29
C ALA A 540 -6.40 12.41 17.66
N GLN A 541 -6.24 13.42 18.51
CA GLN A 541 -7.29 14.38 18.89
C GLN A 541 -7.28 15.70 18.09
N GLN A 542 -6.25 16.01 17.31
CA GLN A 542 -6.17 17.18 16.41
C GLN A 542 -5.48 16.78 15.11
N GLN A 543 -6.28 16.58 14.07
CA GLN A 543 -5.89 15.95 12.81
C GLN A 543 -5.97 16.96 11.65
N LEU A 544 -5.06 16.84 10.69
CA LEU A 544 -5.09 17.57 9.43
C LEU A 544 -5.89 16.74 8.41
N ARG A 545 -6.77 17.37 7.65
CA ARG A 545 -7.40 16.83 6.44
C ARG A 545 -7.02 17.71 5.25
N VAL A 546 -6.71 17.09 4.13
CA VAL A 546 -6.49 17.79 2.85
C VAL A 546 -7.39 17.16 1.79
N ASP A 547 -8.37 17.93 1.31
CA ASP A 547 -9.30 17.55 0.24
C ASP A 547 -8.80 18.08 -1.10
N LEU A 548 -8.85 17.25 -2.15
CA LEU A 548 -8.35 17.57 -3.50
C LEU A 548 -9.53 17.86 -4.45
N GLU A 549 -9.40 18.89 -5.30
CA GLU A 549 -10.42 19.24 -6.31
C GLU A 549 -10.53 18.19 -7.43
N SER A 550 -9.52 17.34 -7.59
CA SER A 550 -9.49 16.20 -8.51
C SER A 550 -8.65 15.08 -7.90
N PRO A 551 -9.06 13.80 -7.98
CA PRO A 551 -8.29 12.71 -7.41
C PRO A 551 -6.89 12.57 -8.03
N VAL A 552 -5.92 12.18 -7.21
CA VAL A 552 -4.53 11.91 -7.62
C VAL A 552 -4.15 10.46 -7.33
N SER A 553 -3.08 9.96 -7.93
CA SER A 553 -2.52 8.64 -7.59
C SER A 553 -1.50 8.72 -6.46
N ARG A 554 -0.90 9.89 -6.25
CA ARG A 554 0.25 10.10 -5.36
C ARG A 554 0.05 11.27 -4.39
N VAL A 555 0.36 11.05 -3.11
CA VAL A 555 0.38 12.08 -2.06
C VAL A 555 1.53 11.86 -1.10
N SER A 556 2.20 12.93 -0.68
CA SER A 556 3.24 12.90 0.35
C SER A 556 3.25 14.14 1.23
N ILE A 557 3.66 13.98 2.49
CA ILE A 557 3.82 15.05 3.46
C ILE A 557 4.88 14.66 4.50
N ASP A 558 5.70 15.60 4.95
CA ASP A 558 6.73 15.32 5.96
C ASP A 558 6.12 15.29 7.37
N ALA A 559 6.37 14.22 8.10
CA ALA A 559 6.10 14.12 9.54
C ALA A 559 7.38 14.37 10.34
N ILE A 560 7.31 15.29 11.31
CA ILE A 560 8.43 15.69 12.16
C ILE A 560 8.13 15.32 13.61
N GLY A 561 9.00 14.56 14.27
CA GLY A 561 8.81 14.16 15.66
C GLY A 561 8.76 15.35 16.63
N THR A 562 7.74 15.43 17.49
CA THR A 562 7.69 16.42 18.58
C THR A 562 8.61 16.05 19.74
N SER A 563 8.80 14.75 19.97
CA SER A 563 9.53 14.13 21.07
C SER A 563 10.17 12.81 20.60
N SER A 564 10.85 12.08 21.49
CA SER A 564 11.30 10.72 21.18
C SER A 564 10.10 9.77 21.15
N GLY A 565 10.07 8.86 20.18
CA GLY A 565 8.97 7.90 19.99
C GLY A 565 7.74 8.50 19.31
N SER A 566 7.84 9.71 18.72
CA SER A 566 6.75 10.29 17.92
C SER A 566 6.49 9.45 16.67
N ILE A 567 5.23 9.11 16.37
CA ILE A 567 4.86 8.34 15.17
C ILE A 567 3.84 9.14 14.36
N GLY A 568 4.14 9.37 13.08
CA GLY A 568 3.24 9.99 12.11
C GLY A 568 2.39 8.97 11.37
N ARG A 569 1.23 9.40 10.90
CA ARG A 569 0.29 8.61 10.11
C ARG A 569 -0.33 9.45 9.01
N LEU A 570 -0.38 8.90 7.80
CA LEU A 570 -1.13 9.38 6.65
C LEU A 570 -2.14 8.30 6.25
N GLU A 571 -3.42 8.66 6.12
CA GLU A 571 -4.48 7.80 5.60
C GLU A 571 -5.14 8.46 4.39
N ALA A 572 -5.16 7.75 3.26
CA ALA A 572 -5.62 8.25 1.97
C ALA A 572 -6.95 7.59 1.58
N TYR A 573 -7.92 8.41 1.17
CA TYR A 573 -9.29 7.99 0.95
C TYR A 573 -9.78 8.35 -0.45
N ASP A 574 -10.68 7.52 -0.99
CA ASP A 574 -11.39 7.83 -2.23
C ASP A 574 -12.61 8.75 -2.02
N ALA A 575 -13.25 9.14 -3.12
CA ALA A 575 -14.45 9.97 -3.12
C ALA A 575 -15.72 9.23 -2.59
N GLN A 576 -15.59 7.99 -2.13
CA GLN A 576 -16.63 7.22 -1.45
C GLN A 576 -16.33 7.09 0.06
N ASN A 577 -15.19 7.62 0.53
CA ASN A 577 -14.63 7.49 1.88
C ASN A 577 -14.09 6.09 2.21
N ASN A 578 -13.81 5.25 1.21
CA ASN A 578 -13.03 4.03 1.43
C ASN A 578 -11.57 4.39 1.66
N LEU A 579 -10.89 3.72 2.59
CA LEU A 579 -9.45 3.80 2.75
C LEU A 579 -8.78 3.09 1.56
N VAL A 580 -7.97 3.81 0.78
CA VAL A 580 -7.29 3.29 -0.42
C VAL A 580 -5.77 3.22 -0.30
N GLY A 581 -5.20 3.75 0.78
CA GLY A 581 -3.78 3.61 1.11
C GLY A 581 -3.43 4.27 2.44
N ARG A 582 -2.32 3.85 3.03
CA ARG A 582 -1.94 4.20 4.40
C ARG A 582 -0.41 4.23 4.52
N TYR A 583 0.11 5.09 5.39
CA TYR A 583 1.51 5.13 5.77
C TYR A 583 1.64 5.40 7.26
N THR A 584 2.47 4.63 7.97
CA THR A 584 2.87 4.85 9.36
C THR A 584 4.38 5.07 9.38
N THR A 585 4.87 6.12 10.04
CA THR A 585 6.33 6.34 10.13
C THR A 585 6.99 5.34 11.07
N ALA A 586 8.31 5.18 10.95
CA ALA A 586 9.12 4.69 12.05
C ALA A 586 9.01 5.62 13.29
N GLU A 587 9.48 5.16 14.45
CA GLU A 587 9.62 6.04 15.61
C GLU A 587 10.61 7.19 15.32
N LEU A 588 10.11 8.42 15.44
CA LEU A 588 10.88 9.64 15.23
C LEU A 588 11.43 10.15 16.57
N ALA A 589 12.68 10.60 16.55
CA ALA A 589 13.23 11.48 17.59
C ALA A 589 12.67 12.92 17.46
N GLY A 590 12.79 13.71 18.53
CA GLY A 590 12.36 15.11 18.52
C GLY A 590 13.17 15.94 17.50
N GLY A 591 12.53 16.38 16.42
CA GLY A 591 13.17 17.06 15.29
C GLY A 591 13.81 16.14 14.24
N GLN A 592 13.61 14.82 14.32
CA GLN A 592 13.76 13.92 13.17
C GLN A 592 12.51 14.03 12.29
N ALA A 593 12.68 13.89 10.99
CA ALA A 593 11.57 13.92 10.03
C ALA A 593 11.61 12.72 9.08
N GLU A 594 10.45 12.37 8.55
CA GLU A 594 10.23 11.26 7.62
C GLU A 594 9.09 11.62 6.66
N THR A 595 9.33 11.48 5.35
CA THR A 595 8.33 11.76 4.32
C THR A 595 7.35 10.61 4.23
N MET A 596 6.12 10.82 4.69
CA MET A 596 5.03 9.85 4.49
C MET A 596 4.57 9.92 3.04
N LEU A 597 4.46 8.77 2.37
CA LEU A 597 4.10 8.67 0.95
C LEU A 597 3.04 7.58 0.76
N VAL A 598 1.95 7.91 0.08
CA VAL A 598 1.01 6.93 -0.47
C VAL A 598 0.95 7.13 -1.99
N GLU A 599 1.11 6.03 -2.73
CA GLU A 599 1.16 6.03 -4.19
C GLU A 599 0.40 4.79 -4.71
N LEU A 600 -0.42 4.98 -5.75
CA LEU A 600 -1.33 3.98 -6.33
C LEU A 600 -1.14 3.90 -7.84
N ASP A 601 -1.54 2.80 -8.49
CA ASP A 601 -1.47 2.70 -9.96
C ASP A 601 -2.56 3.48 -10.72
N SER A 602 -3.42 4.22 -10.01
CA SER A 602 -4.49 5.03 -10.62
C SER A 602 -4.94 6.21 -9.75
N PRO A 603 -5.36 7.33 -10.36
CA PRO A 603 -5.80 8.52 -9.62
C PRO A 603 -7.14 8.29 -8.92
N ARG A 604 -7.07 7.98 -7.61
CA ARG A 604 -8.22 7.65 -6.76
C ARG A 604 -8.21 8.36 -5.40
N ILE A 605 -7.08 8.90 -4.96
CA ILE A 605 -6.97 9.62 -3.68
C ILE A 605 -7.70 10.97 -3.82
N ALA A 606 -8.85 11.10 -3.17
CA ALA A 606 -9.68 12.31 -3.17
C ALA A 606 -9.41 13.20 -1.96
N TYR A 607 -9.05 12.61 -0.81
CA TYR A 607 -8.57 13.35 0.36
C TYR A 607 -7.60 12.50 1.20
N ILE A 608 -6.81 13.16 2.04
CA ILE A 608 -6.00 12.51 3.07
C ILE A 608 -6.35 13.02 4.47
N VAL A 609 -6.08 12.19 5.48
CA VAL A 609 -6.05 12.54 6.90
C VAL A 609 -4.64 12.29 7.44
N VAL A 610 -4.12 13.21 8.24
CA VAL A 610 -2.73 13.19 8.72
C VAL A 610 -2.65 13.60 10.19
N ALA A 611 -1.99 12.78 11.01
CA ALA A 611 -1.91 12.98 12.46
C ALA A 611 -0.72 12.25 13.10
N GLY A 612 -0.42 12.57 14.36
CA GLY A 612 0.39 11.73 15.23
C GLY A 612 -0.43 10.60 15.87
N GLN A 613 0.13 9.40 15.99
CA GLN A 613 -0.52 8.21 16.53
C GLN A 613 0.05 7.78 17.89
N LEU A 614 -0.56 6.76 18.53
CA LEU A 614 -0.18 6.20 19.84
C LEU A 614 -0.09 7.26 20.96
N SER A 615 -1.03 8.20 20.96
CA SER A 615 -1.06 9.38 21.86
C SER A 615 0.20 10.27 21.80
N THR A 616 1.01 10.11 20.75
CA THR A 616 2.15 10.97 20.44
C THR A 616 1.70 12.17 19.60
N SER A 617 2.63 13.02 19.19
CA SER A 617 2.36 14.10 18.24
C SER A 617 3.46 14.20 17.20
N VAL A 618 3.11 14.76 16.04
CA VAL A 618 4.04 15.16 14.98
C VAL A 618 3.76 16.60 14.57
N ARG A 619 4.74 17.24 13.94
CA ARG A 619 4.53 18.46 13.16
C ARG A 619 4.52 18.07 11.69
N LEU A 620 3.78 18.80 10.86
CA LEU A 620 3.59 18.46 9.46
C LEU A 620 4.13 19.56 8.57
N ASP A 621 4.77 19.20 7.46
CA ASP A 621 5.44 20.13 6.55
C ASP A 621 5.43 19.61 5.10
N ASN A 622 5.81 20.43 4.12
CA ASN A 622 6.12 20.01 2.74
C ASN A 622 5.07 19.05 2.12
N PHE A 623 3.86 19.55 1.86
CA PHE A 623 2.80 18.74 1.22
C PHE A 623 2.95 18.73 -0.30
N VAL A 624 2.87 17.55 -0.91
CA VAL A 624 2.86 17.34 -2.36
C VAL A 624 1.77 16.34 -2.74
N ALA A 625 0.92 16.69 -3.72
CA ALA A 625 -0.04 15.79 -4.33
C ALA A 625 0.08 15.80 -5.85
N GLY A 626 -0.20 14.66 -6.48
CA GLY A 626 -0.06 14.46 -7.93
C GLY A 626 1.30 13.86 -8.34
N GLN A 627 1.31 13.19 -9.49
CA GLN A 627 2.53 12.63 -10.09
C GLN A 627 3.48 13.69 -10.68
N PRO A 628 4.81 13.51 -10.63
CA PRO A 628 5.77 14.44 -11.22
C PRO A 628 5.61 14.61 -12.74
N ALA A 629 5.78 15.84 -13.23
CA ALA A 629 5.72 16.13 -14.68
C ALA A 629 6.94 15.63 -15.47
N ALA A 630 7.90 14.95 -14.84
CA ALA A 630 9.11 14.46 -15.46
C ALA A 630 9.69 13.24 -14.73
N VAL A 631 10.39 12.39 -15.48
CA VAL A 631 11.12 11.20 -15.01
C VAL A 631 12.52 11.16 -15.66
N GLU A 632 13.45 10.42 -15.08
CA GLU A 632 14.74 10.08 -15.71
C GLU A 632 14.73 8.62 -16.20
N THR A 633 15.40 8.34 -17.31
CA THR A 633 15.49 6.98 -17.85
C THR A 633 16.34 6.04 -16.99
N ASP A 634 15.88 4.80 -16.88
CA ASP A 634 16.50 3.71 -16.11
C ASP A 634 17.83 3.21 -16.74
N PRO A 635 18.53 2.21 -16.17
CA PRO A 635 19.77 1.67 -16.73
C PRO A 635 19.66 1.09 -18.16
N PHE A 636 18.46 0.71 -18.60
CA PHE A 636 18.18 0.29 -19.98
C PHE A 636 17.70 1.44 -20.86
N GLY A 637 17.69 2.69 -20.39
CA GLY A 637 17.15 3.82 -21.15
C GLY A 637 15.62 3.81 -21.29
N ALA A 638 14.92 2.94 -20.56
CA ALA A 638 13.47 2.90 -20.52
C ALA A 638 12.91 3.94 -19.54
N PHE A 639 11.64 4.28 -19.69
CA PHE A 639 10.90 5.14 -18.76
C PHE A 639 9.42 4.75 -18.68
N ALA A 640 8.85 4.94 -17.49
CA ALA A 640 7.43 5.13 -17.27
C ALA A 640 7.22 6.50 -16.62
N LEU A 641 6.24 7.25 -17.09
CA LEU A 641 5.90 8.60 -16.64
C LEU A 641 4.41 8.64 -16.29
N PRO A 642 4.03 8.32 -15.04
CA PRO A 642 2.65 8.35 -14.55
C PRO A 642 2.00 9.74 -14.63
N ILE A 643 0.70 9.80 -14.95
CA ILE A 643 -0.04 11.04 -15.19
C ILE A 643 -1.44 10.98 -14.59
N ASP A 644 -1.70 11.88 -13.63
CA ASP A 644 -2.99 12.05 -12.97
C ASP A 644 -3.96 13.01 -13.69
N VAL A 645 -3.48 13.74 -14.70
CA VAL A 645 -4.24 14.81 -15.38
C VAL A 645 -4.39 14.52 -16.88
N ALA A 646 -5.62 14.47 -17.38
CA ALA A 646 -5.90 14.31 -18.81
C ALA A 646 -5.65 15.62 -19.59
N GLY A 647 -5.03 15.52 -20.77
CA GLY A 647 -4.74 16.68 -21.62
C GLY A 647 -3.94 16.36 -22.89
N ASP A 648 -3.89 17.32 -23.81
CA ASP A 648 -3.02 17.27 -24.99
C ASP A 648 -1.64 17.82 -24.62
N TYR A 649 -0.63 16.95 -24.55
CA TYR A 649 0.73 17.30 -24.10
C TYR A 649 1.80 16.79 -25.08
N GLN A 650 3.01 17.33 -24.93
CA GLN A 650 4.21 16.85 -25.60
C GLN A 650 5.25 16.36 -24.59
N LEU A 651 6.04 15.37 -24.97
CA LEU A 651 7.23 14.91 -24.24
C LEU A 651 8.47 15.66 -24.77
N ARG A 652 9.12 16.42 -23.88
CA ARG A 652 10.46 16.96 -24.10
C ARG A 652 11.51 15.99 -23.57
N ILE A 653 12.51 15.72 -24.38
CA ILE A 653 13.68 14.90 -24.05
C ILE A 653 14.88 15.82 -23.76
N THR A 654 15.61 15.57 -22.67
CA THR A 654 16.77 16.38 -22.26
C THR A 654 17.94 15.50 -21.81
N ALA A 655 19.14 15.81 -22.29
CA ALA A 655 20.37 15.09 -21.94
C ALA A 655 20.77 15.24 -20.45
N PRO A 656 21.53 14.30 -19.88
CA PRO A 656 22.00 14.37 -18.49
C PRO A 656 22.79 15.65 -18.17
N SER A 657 22.65 16.17 -16.96
CA SER A 657 23.28 17.43 -16.59
C SER A 657 24.82 17.35 -16.62
N GLY A 658 25.45 18.32 -17.28
CA GLY A 658 26.91 18.37 -17.44
C GLY A 658 27.43 17.81 -18.76
N ASP A 659 26.57 17.25 -19.62
CA ASP A 659 26.92 17.04 -21.02
C ASP A 659 27.11 18.40 -21.75
N ALA A 660 27.90 18.37 -22.82
CA ALA A 660 28.23 19.51 -23.66
C ALA A 660 27.99 19.22 -25.16
N GLN A 661 27.52 18.02 -25.52
CA GLN A 661 27.11 17.67 -26.87
C GLN A 661 25.69 18.20 -27.14
N THR A 662 25.45 18.73 -28.34
CA THR A 662 24.09 18.83 -28.89
C THR A 662 23.63 17.42 -29.28
N TYR A 663 22.31 17.21 -29.37
CA TYR A 663 21.73 15.92 -29.73
C TYR A 663 20.58 16.09 -30.72
N VAL A 664 20.53 15.22 -31.72
CA VAL A 664 19.34 15.04 -32.58
C VAL A 664 18.43 14.02 -31.91
N VAL A 665 17.14 14.37 -31.75
CA VAL A 665 16.11 13.53 -31.12
C VAL A 665 15.00 13.29 -32.13
N SER A 666 14.80 12.02 -32.51
CA SER A 666 13.78 11.58 -33.46
C SER A 666 12.79 10.64 -32.77
N GLY A 667 11.51 11.01 -32.75
CA GLY A 667 10.46 10.20 -32.11
C GLY A 667 9.11 10.93 -32.08
N SER A 668 8.04 10.23 -31.68
CA SER A 668 6.72 10.83 -31.51
C SER A 668 6.64 11.55 -30.17
N THR A 669 6.73 12.88 -30.17
CA THR A 669 6.66 13.69 -28.95
C THR A 669 5.23 13.98 -28.47
N THR A 670 4.23 13.99 -29.35
CA THR A 670 2.88 14.51 -29.03
C THR A 670 1.88 13.38 -28.80
N ALA A 671 1.07 13.48 -27.74
CA ALA A 671 -0.02 12.54 -27.46
C ALA A 671 -1.19 13.18 -26.69
N MET A 672 -2.37 12.56 -26.80
CA MET A 672 -3.57 12.90 -26.04
C MET A 672 -3.65 11.97 -24.82
N PHE A 673 -3.38 12.51 -23.64
CA PHE A 673 -3.37 11.77 -22.38
C PHE A 673 -4.77 11.69 -21.78
N ALA A 674 -5.25 10.48 -21.51
CA ALA A 674 -6.66 10.21 -21.18
C ALA A 674 -6.84 9.35 -19.91
N LEU A 675 -5.88 9.41 -18.98
CA LEU A 675 -5.81 8.54 -17.78
C LEU A 675 -5.90 7.04 -18.14
N GLN A 676 -5.19 6.66 -19.20
CA GLN A 676 -5.00 5.30 -19.67
C GLN A 676 -3.53 5.11 -20.07
N PRO A 677 -2.96 3.89 -20.03
CA PRO A 677 -1.59 3.66 -20.43
C PRO A 677 -1.33 3.95 -21.92
N LEU A 678 -0.26 4.70 -22.20
CA LEU A 678 0.22 4.99 -23.55
C LEU A 678 1.65 4.46 -23.70
N ALA A 679 1.76 3.18 -24.09
CA ALA A 679 3.03 2.54 -24.37
C ALA A 679 3.51 2.78 -25.82
N GLY A 680 4.79 2.53 -26.07
CA GLY A 680 5.38 2.56 -27.42
C GLY A 680 6.00 3.90 -27.83
N PHE A 681 6.25 4.81 -26.87
CA PHE A 681 7.12 5.96 -27.14
C PHE A 681 8.55 5.48 -27.38
N ARG A 682 9.12 5.87 -28.52
CA ARG A 682 10.50 5.52 -28.92
C ARG A 682 11.22 6.77 -29.36
N PHE A 683 12.41 6.99 -28.80
CA PHE A 683 13.23 8.15 -29.09
C PHE A 683 14.63 7.70 -29.52
N ALA A 684 14.87 7.79 -30.83
CA ALA A 684 16.18 7.65 -31.41
C ALA A 684 17.00 8.91 -31.10
N ILE A 685 18.14 8.73 -30.45
CA ILE A 685 19.05 9.80 -30.04
C ILE A 685 20.38 9.61 -30.78
N LYS A 686 20.93 10.70 -31.33
CA LYS A 686 22.34 10.74 -31.74
C LYS A 686 23.04 11.95 -31.14
N PRO A 687 24.26 11.79 -30.59
CA PRO A 687 25.20 12.90 -30.47
C PRO A 687 25.28 13.66 -31.79
N ASP A 688 25.02 14.95 -31.74
CA ASP A 688 25.04 15.85 -32.89
C ASP A 688 26.49 16.25 -33.19
N SER A 689 27.29 15.23 -33.57
CA SER A 689 28.60 15.44 -34.18
C SER A 689 28.40 15.96 -35.60
N LEU A 690 28.08 17.26 -35.66
CA LEU A 690 28.01 18.05 -36.88
C LEU A 690 29.41 18.14 -37.49
N ASN A 691 29.81 17.07 -38.18
CA ASN A 691 31.09 16.91 -38.88
C ASN A 691 31.14 17.76 -40.16
N TRP A 692 30.58 18.98 -40.10
CA TRP A 692 30.13 19.81 -41.21
C TRP A 692 28.96 19.24 -42.02
N HIS A 693 28.34 18.14 -41.60
CA HIS A 693 27.15 17.57 -42.24
C HIS A 693 25.84 18.13 -41.67
N ASN A 694 24.84 18.42 -42.53
CA ASN A 694 23.47 18.72 -42.10
C ASN A 694 22.73 17.40 -41.79
N PRO A 695 22.26 17.16 -40.56
CA PRO A 695 21.69 15.88 -40.15
C PRO A 695 20.26 15.63 -40.69
N TYR A 696 19.55 16.67 -41.14
CA TYR A 696 18.21 16.55 -41.72
C TYR A 696 18.28 16.32 -43.23
N PHE A 697 19.08 17.15 -43.93
CA PHE A 697 19.31 17.03 -45.37
C PHE A 697 20.74 17.45 -45.69
N GLY A 698 21.67 16.49 -45.84
CA GLY A 698 23.08 16.79 -46.13
C GLY A 698 23.39 17.64 -47.36
N SER A 699 22.41 17.90 -48.26
CA SER A 699 22.57 18.83 -49.39
C SER A 699 21.92 20.20 -49.18
N ASP A 700 21.21 20.41 -48.08
CA ASP A 700 20.83 21.73 -47.55
C ASP A 700 22.01 22.24 -46.73
N ILE A 701 22.83 23.07 -47.38
CA ILE A 701 24.10 23.56 -46.85
C ILE A 701 23.84 24.77 -45.95
N ASN A 702 22.76 25.51 -46.20
CA ASN A 702 22.46 26.77 -45.54
C ASN A 702 21.46 26.66 -44.37
N ASP A 703 20.75 25.53 -44.26
CA ASP A 703 19.76 25.17 -43.25
C ASP A 703 18.46 26.02 -43.29
N ASP A 704 17.98 26.38 -44.50
CA ASP A 704 16.68 27.06 -44.72
C ASP A 704 15.50 26.12 -45.00
N GLY A 705 15.74 24.82 -45.20
CA GLY A 705 14.74 23.80 -45.48
C GLY A 705 14.49 23.57 -46.98
N GLN A 706 15.37 24.06 -47.84
CA GLN A 706 15.34 23.87 -49.30
C GLN A 706 16.74 23.49 -49.79
N VAL A 707 16.82 22.87 -50.97
CA VAL A 707 18.09 22.57 -51.64
C VAL A 707 18.08 23.27 -52.99
N ASP A 708 18.72 24.43 -53.08
CA ASP A 708 18.71 25.28 -54.27
C ASP A 708 20.10 25.82 -54.67
N SER A 709 20.15 26.68 -55.68
CA SER A 709 21.39 27.33 -56.14
C SER A 709 22.25 27.96 -55.04
N THR A 710 21.67 28.39 -53.93
CA THR A 710 22.31 29.03 -52.78
C THR A 710 23.27 28.07 -52.08
N ASP A 711 22.84 26.83 -51.89
CA ASP A 711 23.65 25.76 -51.29
C ASP A 711 24.86 25.43 -52.16
N PHE A 712 24.63 25.34 -53.48
CA PHE A 712 25.69 25.15 -54.45
C PHE A 712 26.69 26.32 -54.48
N GLU A 713 26.21 27.56 -54.37
CA GLU A 713 27.09 28.73 -54.25
C GLU A 713 27.94 28.70 -52.97
N MET A 714 27.43 28.17 -51.85
CA MET A 714 28.21 28.00 -50.62
C MET A 714 29.33 26.97 -50.76
N VAL A 715 29.03 25.73 -51.17
CA VAL A 715 30.10 24.71 -51.37
C VAL A 715 31.05 25.09 -52.51
N LEU A 716 30.57 25.76 -53.56
CA LEU A 716 31.46 26.26 -54.62
C LEU A 716 32.38 27.39 -54.13
N ALA A 717 31.93 28.24 -53.20
CA ALA A 717 32.78 29.27 -52.60
C ALA A 717 33.91 28.64 -51.77
N GLU A 718 33.60 27.68 -50.89
CA GLU A 718 34.60 26.96 -50.08
C GLU A 718 35.61 26.21 -50.96
N LEU A 719 35.19 25.63 -52.08
CA LEU A 719 36.10 24.97 -53.03
C LEU A 719 37.05 25.94 -53.76
N LEU A 720 36.70 27.22 -53.85
CA LEU A 720 37.46 28.24 -54.60
C LEU A 720 38.38 29.11 -53.72
N ASP A 721 37.97 29.42 -52.49
CA ASP A 721 38.76 30.17 -51.51
C ASP A 721 38.46 29.63 -50.09
N PRO A 722 39.10 28.51 -49.66
CA PRO A 722 38.74 27.78 -48.45
C PRO A 722 38.79 28.63 -47.17
N ILE A 723 37.68 28.65 -46.44
CA ILE A 723 37.48 29.32 -45.16
C ILE A 723 37.43 28.29 -44.02
N TYR A 724 36.86 27.11 -44.29
CA TYR A 724 36.52 26.10 -43.29
C TYR A 724 37.40 24.84 -43.35
N SER A 725 38.06 24.60 -44.49
CA SER A 725 38.90 23.43 -44.76
C SER A 725 40.36 23.77 -45.11
N ASP A 726 41.29 22.89 -44.74
CA ASP A 726 42.67 22.86 -45.23
C ASP A 726 42.98 21.46 -45.79
N ALA A 727 43.58 21.39 -46.97
CA ALA A 727 43.96 20.15 -47.65
C ALA A 727 42.84 19.07 -47.79
N HIS A 728 41.56 19.48 -47.87
CA HIS A 728 40.36 18.62 -47.83
C HIS A 728 40.10 17.97 -46.45
N GLN A 729 40.51 18.62 -45.37
CA GLN A 729 40.15 18.28 -44.00
C GLN A 729 39.56 19.51 -43.33
N PHE A 730 38.49 19.33 -42.57
CA PHE A 730 37.88 20.44 -41.84
C PHE A 730 38.74 20.94 -40.68
N GLY A 731 38.64 22.23 -40.34
CA GLY A 731 39.43 22.89 -39.30
C GLY A 731 39.14 22.46 -37.85
N GLY A 732 38.18 21.57 -37.65
CA GLY A 732 37.62 21.12 -36.36
C GLY A 732 36.16 20.72 -36.55
N ASP A 733 35.46 20.43 -35.46
CA ASP A 733 34.03 20.07 -35.49
C ASP A 733 33.17 21.33 -35.73
N HIS A 734 32.16 21.25 -36.60
CA HIS A 734 31.21 22.36 -36.81
C HIS A 734 30.08 22.29 -35.78
N HIS A 735 29.43 23.42 -35.51
CA HIS A 735 28.17 23.50 -34.79
C HIS A 735 27.41 24.74 -35.31
N SER A 736 26.08 24.70 -35.24
CA SER A 736 25.16 25.75 -35.72
C SER A 736 25.56 27.17 -35.27
N PRO A 737 25.39 28.22 -36.11
CA PRO A 737 24.72 28.23 -37.41
C PRO A 737 25.56 27.69 -38.57
N ALA A 738 24.86 27.24 -39.60
CA ALA A 738 25.35 26.84 -40.92
C ALA A 738 26.35 27.86 -41.52
N PRO A 739 27.28 27.46 -42.41
CA PRO A 739 27.09 26.45 -43.45
C PRO A 739 27.62 25.03 -43.17
N PHE A 740 26.79 24.02 -43.46
CA PHE A 740 27.09 22.59 -43.39
C PHE A 740 27.77 22.08 -44.67
N MET A 741 29.10 22.22 -44.75
CA MET A 741 29.87 21.97 -45.97
C MET A 741 30.14 20.48 -46.35
N ASP A 742 29.97 19.51 -45.45
CA ASP A 742 30.13 18.08 -45.77
C ASP A 742 28.81 17.51 -46.27
N ALA A 743 28.65 17.39 -47.58
CA ALA A 743 27.40 16.96 -48.17
C ALA A 743 27.27 15.43 -48.34
N ASN A 744 28.27 14.67 -47.86
CA ASN A 744 28.34 13.23 -48.09
C ASN A 744 28.67 12.39 -46.82
N ASP A 745 29.01 13.05 -45.71
CA ASP A 745 29.43 12.51 -44.40
C ASP A 745 30.67 11.58 -44.48
N ASP A 746 31.67 11.95 -45.31
CA ASP A 746 32.99 11.29 -45.35
C ASP A 746 34.09 12.02 -44.54
N GLY A 747 33.74 13.16 -43.92
CA GLY A 747 34.58 13.97 -43.06
C GLY A 747 35.60 14.82 -43.82
N ARG A 748 35.39 15.09 -45.12
CA ARG A 748 36.37 15.72 -46.00
C ARG A 748 35.77 16.58 -47.10
N PHE A 749 35.76 17.90 -46.90
CA PHE A 749 35.38 18.83 -47.94
C PHE A 749 36.14 18.61 -49.26
N ASN A 750 35.45 18.17 -50.31
CA ASN A 750 36.04 17.89 -51.60
C ASN A 750 35.04 18.04 -52.76
N ALA A 751 35.44 17.66 -53.98
CA ALA A 751 34.59 17.79 -55.15
C ALA A 751 33.35 16.85 -55.12
N LEU A 752 33.34 15.83 -54.27
CA LEU A 752 32.19 14.94 -54.09
C LEU A 752 31.01 15.64 -53.40
N ASP A 753 31.26 16.55 -52.46
CA ASP A 753 30.22 17.34 -51.78
C ASP A 753 29.51 18.27 -52.76
N VAL A 754 30.30 18.98 -53.55
CA VAL A 754 29.81 19.83 -54.65
C VAL A 754 29.01 19.02 -55.68
N ILE A 755 29.34 17.74 -55.88
CA ILE A 755 28.54 16.82 -56.71
C ILE A 755 27.24 16.43 -56.02
N ARG A 756 27.22 16.15 -54.70
CA ARG A 756 25.99 15.81 -53.97
C ARG A 756 24.96 16.94 -54.00
N VAL A 757 25.40 18.18 -53.73
CA VAL A 757 24.52 19.35 -53.81
C VAL A 757 23.98 19.52 -55.25
N LEU A 758 24.83 19.36 -56.28
CA LEU A 758 24.37 19.38 -57.69
C LEU A 758 23.38 18.25 -58.03
N GLU A 759 23.60 17.03 -57.54
CA GLU A 759 22.70 15.89 -57.73
C GLU A 759 21.35 16.15 -57.05
N ALA A 760 21.35 16.69 -55.82
CA ALA A 760 20.15 17.02 -55.07
C ALA A 760 19.34 18.16 -55.69
N ILE A 761 19.99 19.27 -56.12
CA ILE A 761 19.34 20.35 -56.87
C ILE A 761 18.72 19.82 -58.17
N PHE A 762 19.46 18.99 -58.93
CA PHE A 762 18.94 18.40 -60.16
C PHE A 762 17.75 17.48 -59.91
N VAL A 763 17.70 16.77 -58.78
CA VAL A 763 16.52 16.01 -58.37
C VAL A 763 15.38 16.96 -58.00
N ALA A 764 15.62 18.00 -57.21
CA ALA A 764 14.60 18.97 -56.78
C ALA A 764 13.95 19.71 -57.97
N GLU A 765 14.75 20.27 -58.89
CA GLU A 765 14.28 20.96 -60.10
C GLU A 765 13.42 20.07 -61.03
N ASN A 766 13.66 18.75 -61.03
CA ASN A 766 12.90 17.79 -61.83
C ASN A 766 11.75 17.10 -61.06
N SER A 767 11.55 17.43 -59.78
CA SER A 767 10.56 16.76 -58.89
C SER A 767 9.30 17.57 -58.65
N LEU A 768 8.66 18.04 -59.73
CA LEU A 768 7.28 18.54 -59.70
C LEU A 768 6.40 17.79 -60.72
N PRO A 769 5.11 17.54 -60.39
CA PRO A 769 4.29 16.58 -61.13
C PRO A 769 3.86 17.10 -62.50
N SER A 770 4.05 16.27 -63.53
CA SER A 770 3.48 16.51 -64.86
C SER A 770 1.99 16.14 -64.89
N GLU A 771 1.10 17.12 -64.69
CA GLU A 771 -0.27 17.01 -65.21
C GLU A 771 -0.27 16.98 -66.75
N GLU A 772 -1.38 16.54 -67.32
CA GLU A 772 -1.46 16.07 -68.70
C GLU A 772 -1.27 17.15 -69.78
N GLU A 773 -0.50 16.85 -70.84
CA GLU A 773 -1.02 17.09 -72.19
C GLU A 773 -0.53 16.04 -73.21
N ALA A 774 -1.44 15.56 -74.06
CA ALA A 774 -1.19 14.47 -74.98
C ALA A 774 -0.77 14.96 -76.38
N VAL A 775 0.35 14.43 -76.90
CA VAL A 775 0.76 14.67 -78.30
C VAL A 775 0.75 13.37 -79.10
N LEU A 776 -0.25 13.25 -79.98
CA LEU A 776 -0.32 12.21 -81.00
C LEU A 776 0.77 12.41 -82.07
N LEU A 777 1.59 11.37 -82.29
CA LEU A 777 2.33 11.18 -83.55
C LEU A 777 1.99 9.81 -84.14
N THR A 778 1.87 9.77 -85.46
CA THR A 778 1.32 8.65 -86.22
C THR A 778 2.33 8.07 -87.21
N SER A 779 1.97 6.92 -87.81
CA SER A 779 2.63 6.17 -88.90
C SER A 779 3.95 5.45 -88.57
N SER A 780 4.24 4.28 -89.18
CA SER A 780 3.36 3.26 -89.80
C SER A 780 4.13 1.93 -90.01
N ASP A 781 3.38 0.85 -90.29
CA ASP A 781 3.81 -0.36 -91.02
C ASP A 781 4.77 -1.35 -90.28
N ALA A 782 4.61 -2.67 -90.35
CA ALA A 782 3.55 -3.52 -90.92
C ALA A 782 3.59 -4.98 -90.39
N GLU A 783 2.65 -5.82 -90.88
CA GLU A 783 2.65 -7.32 -90.89
C GLU A 783 2.45 -8.09 -89.56
N GLU A 784 1.73 -9.22 -89.49
CA GLU A 784 0.65 -9.80 -90.33
C GLU A 784 -0.09 -10.93 -89.54
N ASN A 785 -1.31 -11.34 -89.97
CA ASN A 785 -1.99 -12.62 -89.65
C ASN A 785 -2.51 -12.90 -88.20
N ASP A 786 -3.48 -13.79 -87.94
CA ASP A 786 -4.67 -14.19 -88.72
C ASP A 786 -5.78 -14.82 -87.82
N LYS A 787 -7.03 -14.83 -88.32
CA LYS A 787 -8.22 -15.67 -87.99
C LYS A 787 -8.25 -16.59 -86.73
N SER A 788 -9.15 -16.22 -85.81
CA SER A 788 -10.46 -16.89 -85.55
C SER A 788 -10.63 -18.06 -84.54
N VAL A 789 -11.92 -18.22 -84.14
CA VAL A 789 -12.65 -19.47 -83.75
C VAL A 789 -12.64 -19.96 -82.28
N LYS A 790 -13.87 -20.24 -81.79
CA LYS A 790 -14.32 -20.95 -80.55
C LYS A 790 -14.11 -22.50 -80.68
N PRO A 791 -14.38 -23.43 -79.71
CA PRO A 791 -15.29 -23.33 -78.55
C PRO A 791 -14.78 -24.06 -77.26
N GLU A 792 -15.53 -24.21 -76.16
CA GLU A 792 -16.34 -25.39 -75.71
C GLU A 792 -15.68 -26.78 -75.84
N THR A 793 -15.88 -27.80 -74.97
CA THR A 793 -16.60 -27.96 -73.67
C THR A 793 -16.18 -29.31 -73.03
N ASN A 794 -16.34 -29.45 -71.69
CA ASN A 794 -17.10 -30.53 -71.02
C ASN A 794 -16.92 -30.39 -69.49
N SER A 795 -17.93 -30.42 -68.60
CA SER A 795 -19.26 -31.09 -68.56
C SER A 795 -19.23 -32.54 -68.05
N SER A 796 -19.52 -32.72 -66.76
CA SER A 796 -20.56 -33.64 -66.27
C SER A 796 -20.96 -33.29 -64.83
N ALA A 797 -22.27 -33.29 -64.56
CA ALA A 797 -22.89 -33.09 -63.24
C ALA A 797 -23.52 -34.46 -62.79
N PRO A 798 -24.47 -34.63 -61.83
CA PRO A 798 -25.51 -33.67 -61.39
C PRO A 798 -25.89 -33.61 -59.88
N ASP A 799 -26.48 -32.45 -59.51
CA ASP A 799 -27.63 -32.25 -58.61
C ASP A 799 -27.55 -32.63 -57.10
N VAL A 800 -28.31 -31.99 -56.19
CA VAL A 800 -29.64 -31.35 -56.36
C VAL A 800 -29.87 -30.09 -55.50
N ALA A 801 -30.38 -28.99 -56.12
CA ALA A 801 -31.28 -27.92 -55.61
C ALA A 801 -30.97 -27.14 -54.29
N ALA A 802 -31.39 -25.88 -54.04
CA ALA A 802 -31.96 -24.72 -54.78
C ALA A 802 -32.30 -23.62 -53.71
N LEU A 803 -32.68 -22.34 -53.92
CA LEU A 803 -32.60 -21.23 -54.92
C LEU A 803 -33.26 -20.00 -54.19
N ASP A 804 -33.09 -18.71 -54.51
CA ASP A 804 -32.29 -17.95 -55.50
C ASP A 804 -31.10 -17.23 -54.75
N ASP A 805 -30.33 -16.20 -55.14
CA ASP A 805 -30.37 -15.02 -56.06
C ASP A 805 -31.37 -13.89 -55.65
N VAL A 806 -31.12 -12.57 -55.80
CA VAL A 806 -30.13 -11.79 -56.60
C VAL A 806 -29.50 -10.64 -55.77
N ALA A 807 -28.35 -10.07 -56.20
CA ALA A 807 -27.50 -9.11 -55.46
C ALA A 807 -27.30 -7.70 -56.08
N SER A 808 -26.53 -6.84 -55.38
CA SER A 808 -25.54 -5.83 -55.87
C SER A 808 -25.90 -4.36 -56.27
N SER A 809 -24.97 -3.44 -55.93
CA SER A 809 -24.73 -2.03 -56.39
C SER A 809 -25.82 -0.95 -56.18
N ILE A 810 -25.63 0.20 -55.49
CA ILE A 810 -24.58 1.28 -55.48
C ILE A 810 -24.76 2.35 -56.58
N ILE A 811 -25.03 3.61 -56.19
CA ILE A 811 -24.44 4.88 -56.72
C ILE A 811 -24.93 6.12 -55.91
N VAL A 812 -24.18 7.23 -55.97
CA VAL A 812 -24.26 8.47 -55.13
C VAL A 812 -24.93 9.66 -55.87
N SER A 813 -25.57 10.63 -55.17
CA SER A 813 -25.59 12.08 -55.53
C SER A 813 -26.38 13.00 -54.56
N ASN A 814 -26.08 14.31 -54.59
CA ASN A 814 -26.67 15.41 -53.79
C ASN A 814 -27.85 16.13 -54.47
N ALA A 815 -28.70 16.87 -53.72
CA ALA A 815 -28.90 18.35 -53.86
C ALA A 815 -30.24 18.96 -53.31
N ALA A 816 -30.11 19.89 -52.34
CA ALA A 816 -30.66 21.27 -52.27
C ALA A 816 -32.18 21.66 -52.41
N THR A 817 -32.63 22.56 -51.49
CA THR A 817 -33.50 23.78 -51.65
C THR A 817 -35.02 23.68 -51.94
N PRO A 818 -35.87 24.75 -51.73
CA PRO A 818 -35.80 25.96 -50.86
C PRO A 818 -37.14 26.44 -50.17
N ASP A 819 -37.09 27.59 -49.46
CA ASP A 819 -38.12 28.64 -49.19
C ASP A 819 -39.37 28.40 -48.27
N VAL A 820 -40.00 29.37 -47.54
CA VAL A 820 -39.66 30.64 -46.81
C VAL A 820 -40.95 31.17 -46.05
N VAL A 821 -40.85 32.18 -45.15
CA VAL A 821 -41.91 33.03 -44.47
C VAL A 821 -42.33 32.63 -43.03
N ALA A 822 -42.54 33.51 -42.02
CA ALA A 822 -41.88 34.76 -41.52
C ALA A 822 -42.56 35.30 -40.21
N MET A 823 -41.80 36.00 -39.33
CA MET A 823 -42.22 36.83 -38.16
C MET A 823 -42.93 36.11 -36.98
N SER A 824 -42.79 36.49 -35.69
CA SER A 824 -42.45 37.78 -35.05
C SER A 824 -41.82 37.65 -33.63
N THR A 825 -41.39 38.78 -33.03
CA THR A 825 -40.96 39.00 -31.62
C THR A 825 -41.53 40.37 -31.14
N PRO A 826 -41.69 40.73 -29.83
CA PRO A 826 -40.56 41.05 -28.91
C PRO A 826 -40.79 40.94 -27.36
N SER A 827 -39.72 41.34 -26.61
CA SER A 827 -39.65 41.99 -25.27
C SER A 827 -39.90 41.25 -23.93
N GLN A 828 -38.82 41.24 -23.09
CA GLN A 828 -38.67 41.45 -21.62
C GLN A 828 -39.92 41.44 -20.71
N ALA A 829 -39.90 40.90 -19.47
CA ALA A 829 -38.99 41.30 -18.37
C ALA A 829 -38.99 40.33 -17.15
N ASP A 830 -38.06 40.57 -16.21
CA ASP A 830 -38.02 40.27 -14.76
C ASP A 830 -38.44 38.89 -14.18
N GLY A 831 -37.48 38.20 -13.54
CA GLY A 831 -37.49 38.10 -12.07
C GLY A 831 -37.83 36.77 -11.35
N TYR A 832 -37.03 36.51 -10.31
CA TYR A 832 -37.31 35.78 -9.05
C TYR A 832 -37.35 34.24 -8.95
N GLU A 833 -36.61 33.81 -7.92
CA GLU A 833 -36.80 32.70 -6.96
C GLU A 833 -36.84 31.22 -7.37
N SER A 834 -35.95 30.49 -6.69
CA SER A 834 -35.99 29.06 -6.40
C SER A 834 -37.15 28.70 -5.47
N ALA A 835 -37.78 27.54 -5.69
CA ALA A 835 -38.56 26.85 -4.67
C ALA A 835 -38.28 25.35 -4.72
N SER A 836 -37.97 24.76 -3.57
CA SER A 836 -37.98 23.31 -3.38
C SER A 836 -39.42 22.80 -3.30
N ILE A 837 -39.62 21.53 -3.65
CA ILE A 837 -40.82 20.78 -3.30
C ILE A 837 -40.35 19.47 -2.66
N GLY A 838 -40.95 19.14 -1.53
CA GLY A 838 -40.96 17.80 -0.95
C GLY A 838 -42.35 17.52 -0.38
N ASP A 839 -42.64 16.24 -0.18
CA ASP A 839 -43.75 15.72 0.61
C ASP A 839 -43.08 14.82 1.69
N ASP A 840 -43.33 14.89 3.01
CA ASP A 840 -44.60 15.05 3.77
C ASP A 840 -45.49 13.79 3.55
N TRP A 841 -46.13 13.13 4.53
CA TRP A 841 -46.60 13.48 5.88
C TRP A 841 -46.44 12.26 6.82
N GLY A 842 -46.47 12.35 8.16
CA GLY A 842 -46.58 13.52 9.04
C GLY A 842 -47.49 13.28 10.26
N LEU A 843 -47.40 14.17 11.26
CA LEU A 843 -48.34 14.36 12.39
C LEU A 843 -48.39 13.25 13.47
N GLY A 844 -48.77 13.55 14.73
CA GLY A 844 -49.41 14.76 15.25
C GLY A 844 -48.90 15.26 16.61
N SER A 845 -49.46 16.38 17.05
CA SER A 845 -48.91 17.25 18.11
C SER A 845 -49.60 17.09 19.47
N LEU A 846 -48.95 17.65 20.50
CA LEU A 846 -49.61 18.52 21.50
C LEU A 846 -48.59 19.55 22.04
N SER A 847 -49.07 20.60 22.71
CA SER A 847 -48.44 21.93 22.63
C SER A 847 -48.22 22.69 23.95
N ALA A 848 -47.11 23.43 24.01
CA ALA A 848 -46.84 24.62 24.86
C ALA A 848 -46.80 24.43 26.40
N GLY A 849 -46.04 25.24 27.16
CA GLY A 849 -45.10 26.30 26.75
C GLY A 849 -44.60 27.17 27.92
N GLU A 850 -43.91 28.27 27.57
CA GLU A 850 -43.47 29.41 28.41
C GLU A 850 -42.35 29.19 29.47
N GLN A 851 -41.25 29.94 29.30
CA GLN A 851 -40.27 30.28 30.36
C GLN A 851 -40.88 31.32 31.34
N PRO A 852 -40.22 31.64 32.48
CA PRO A 852 -39.31 32.80 32.43
C PRO A 852 -38.06 32.75 33.34
N ALA A 853 -36.97 33.35 32.83
CA ALA A 853 -35.94 34.18 33.48
C ALA A 853 -35.31 33.80 34.85
N LEU A 854 -33.97 33.76 34.86
CA LEU A 854 -33.12 33.98 36.05
C LEU A 854 -32.80 35.48 36.23
N GLN A 855 -32.39 35.88 37.44
CA GLN A 855 -31.90 37.24 37.75
C GLN A 855 -30.83 37.23 38.86
N ASP A 856 -29.98 38.27 38.88
CA ASP A 856 -28.67 38.36 39.56
C ASP A 856 -28.67 38.20 41.10
N HIS A 857 -27.59 37.63 41.68
CA HIS A 857 -26.48 38.46 42.22
C HIS A 857 -25.29 37.71 42.91
N ILE A 858 -24.10 38.06 42.43
CA ILE A 858 -22.78 38.24 43.10
C ILE A 858 -22.73 38.13 44.65
N SER A 859 -21.81 37.34 45.23
CA SER A 859 -20.82 37.78 46.26
C SER A 859 -19.82 36.69 46.70
N GLU A 860 -18.68 37.13 47.25
CA GLU A 860 -17.52 36.32 47.69
C GLU A 860 -17.65 35.86 49.17
N GLY A 861 -16.85 34.85 49.58
CA GLY A 861 -16.68 34.53 51.01
C GLY A 861 -15.84 33.29 51.31
N GLU A 862 -14.65 33.47 51.90
CA GLU A 862 -13.82 32.39 52.46
C GLU A 862 -14.24 31.97 53.90
N ALA A 863 -13.71 30.82 54.33
CA ALA A 863 -13.12 30.58 55.67
C ALA A 863 -13.81 29.65 56.71
N VAL A 864 -13.42 28.35 56.66
CA VAL A 864 -12.88 27.47 57.74
C VAL A 864 -13.61 27.26 59.11
N VAL A 865 -13.56 25.99 59.59
CA VAL A 865 -13.43 25.47 61.00
C VAL A 865 -14.59 24.60 61.58
N SER A 866 -14.18 23.51 62.27
CA SER A 866 -14.83 22.71 63.35
C SER A 866 -15.88 21.60 63.07
N GLU A 867 -15.39 20.35 63.18
CA GLU A 867 -15.75 19.32 64.20
C GLU A 867 -17.17 18.67 64.29
N ASP A 868 -17.17 17.37 63.99
CA ASP A 868 -17.65 16.24 64.84
C ASP A 868 -19.11 15.70 64.89
N ILE A 869 -19.19 14.40 64.52
CA ILE A 869 -19.73 13.26 65.31
C ILE A 869 -21.08 12.58 64.95
N VAL A 870 -21.02 11.23 64.97
CA VAL A 870 -22.00 10.15 64.69
C VAL A 870 -22.44 9.99 63.22
N GLY A 871 -22.04 8.86 62.61
CA GLY A 871 -22.49 8.44 61.29
C GLY A 871 -23.73 7.54 61.30
N ASN A 872 -24.11 7.06 60.12
CA ASN A 872 -25.02 5.94 59.91
C ASN A 872 -24.59 5.23 58.61
N ASP A 873 -24.34 3.93 58.66
CA ASP A 873 -23.79 3.19 57.53
C ASP A 873 -24.81 3.02 56.39
N SER A 874 -24.35 3.25 55.17
CA SER A 874 -24.99 2.83 53.93
C SER A 874 -23.91 2.80 52.85
N PRO A 875 -23.67 1.68 52.14
CA PRO A 875 -22.60 1.59 51.16
C PRO A 875 -22.91 2.50 49.97
N SER A 876 -22.27 3.66 49.91
CA SER A 876 -22.26 4.50 48.72
C SER A 876 -21.57 3.74 47.61
N ALA A 877 -22.24 3.61 46.45
CA ALA A 877 -21.61 3.04 45.26
C ALA A 877 -20.31 3.79 44.95
N MET A 878 -19.19 3.06 44.89
CA MET A 878 -17.94 3.63 44.40
C MET A 878 -18.08 3.87 42.90
N ALA A 879 -17.88 5.12 42.47
CA ALA A 879 -17.78 5.43 41.06
C ALA A 879 -16.45 4.87 40.54
N THR A 880 -16.51 3.70 39.90
CA THR A 880 -15.36 2.99 39.33
C THR A 880 -14.88 3.71 38.08
N ASN A 881 -13.93 4.63 38.25
CA ASN A 881 -13.18 5.25 37.14
C ASN A 881 -11.98 4.40 36.67
N ASP A 882 -11.86 3.15 37.13
CA ASP A 882 -10.77 2.23 36.80
C ASP A 882 -10.95 1.63 35.40
N ARG A 883 -10.54 2.40 34.40
CA ARG A 883 -10.63 2.08 32.96
C ARG A 883 -9.92 0.76 32.58
N ILE A 884 -9.03 0.24 33.42
CA ILE A 884 -8.39 -1.07 33.27
C ILE A 884 -9.41 -2.21 33.21
N LEU A 885 -10.51 -2.11 33.99
CA LEU A 885 -11.58 -3.11 33.95
C LEU A 885 -12.21 -3.23 32.56
N ALA A 886 -12.22 -2.16 31.75
CA ALA A 886 -12.78 -2.19 30.39
C ALA A 886 -11.91 -2.95 29.37
N ASN A 887 -10.62 -3.14 29.64
CA ASN A 887 -9.72 -3.94 28.77
C ASN A 887 -9.81 -5.44 29.08
N ALA A 888 -10.33 -5.80 30.26
CA ALA A 888 -10.62 -7.18 30.69
C ALA A 888 -12.15 -7.39 30.87
N ALA A 889 -12.96 -6.59 30.17
CA ALA A 889 -14.43 -6.61 30.25
C ALA A 889 -15.08 -7.47 29.15
N ASP A 890 -14.30 -8.22 28.39
CA ASP A 890 -14.86 -9.20 27.45
C ASP A 890 -15.47 -10.38 28.25
N ASP A 891 -14.80 -10.80 29.33
CA ASP A 891 -15.16 -11.90 30.25
C ASP A 891 -16.16 -11.53 31.39
N ILE A 892 -17.41 -11.16 31.09
CA ILE A 892 -18.41 -10.76 32.13
C ILE A 892 -19.69 -11.65 32.19
N PHE A 893 -19.53 -12.76 32.91
CA PHE A 893 -20.46 -13.33 33.91
C PHE A 893 -21.98 -13.49 33.61
N LEU A 894 -22.41 -14.69 33.20
CA LEU A 894 -23.24 -15.59 34.05
C LEU A 894 -23.46 -16.98 33.42
N ALA A 895 -22.86 -18.03 33.98
CA ALA A 895 -23.06 -19.41 33.52
C ALA A 895 -22.92 -20.49 34.62
N MET A 896 -23.29 -20.19 35.88
CA MET A 896 -23.56 -21.19 36.92
C MET A 896 -24.44 -20.60 38.04
N PHE A 897 -25.14 -21.47 38.77
CA PHE A 897 -26.13 -21.18 39.82
C PHE A 897 -27.44 -20.52 39.36
N SER A 898 -28.36 -21.36 38.87
CA SER A 898 -29.81 -21.11 38.91
C SER A 898 -30.57 -22.30 39.50
N ASP A 899 -30.01 -22.96 40.52
CA ASP A 899 -30.68 -23.99 41.31
C ASP A 899 -31.54 -23.34 42.43
N GLU A 900 -32.61 -22.65 42.04
CA GLU A 900 -33.68 -22.20 42.96
C GLU A 900 -35.08 -22.55 42.40
N GLU A 901 -35.41 -23.85 42.34
CA GLU A 901 -36.81 -24.32 42.39
C GLU A 901 -37.11 -24.91 43.79
N GLU A 902 -37.53 -24.08 44.74
CA GLU A 902 -38.23 -24.57 45.95
C GLU A 902 -39.76 -24.59 45.74
N GLU A 903 -40.28 -25.81 45.63
CA GLU A 903 -41.64 -26.28 45.97
C GLU A 903 -42.87 -25.37 45.66
N GLU A 904 -43.70 -25.78 44.70
CA GLU A 904 -45.15 -25.93 45.01
C GLU A 904 -45.69 -27.32 44.64
N ILE A 905 -46.32 -27.94 45.64
CA ILE A 905 -46.64 -29.36 45.77
C ILE A 905 -47.73 -29.80 44.77
N GLY A 906 -47.48 -30.85 43.97
CA GLY A 906 -48.47 -31.47 43.08
C GLY A 906 -48.30 -32.99 42.92
N GLU A 907 -49.35 -33.77 43.19
CA GLU A 907 -49.32 -35.24 43.09
C GLU A 907 -49.38 -35.73 41.62
N LEU A 908 -48.55 -36.72 41.24
CA LEU A 908 -49.00 -38.09 40.90
C LEU A 908 -47.90 -39.05 40.36
N ASP A 909 -48.05 -40.31 40.75
CA ASP A 909 -47.59 -41.58 40.13
C ASP A 909 -46.15 -41.75 39.61
N SER A 910 -45.38 -42.49 40.40
CA SER A 910 -44.11 -43.15 40.07
C SER A 910 -44.19 -44.18 38.93
N PHE A 911 -43.16 -44.29 38.08
CA PHE A 911 -42.78 -45.57 37.47
C PHE A 911 -41.26 -45.72 37.18
N PHE A 912 -40.78 -46.94 37.46
CA PHE A 912 -39.40 -47.45 37.44
C PHE A 912 -38.46 -47.09 36.26
N ALA A 913 -37.19 -46.85 36.59
CA ALA A 913 -36.02 -47.16 35.75
C ALA A 913 -35.47 -48.58 36.08
N PRO A 914 -34.37 -49.11 35.49
CA PRO A 914 -33.59 -48.66 34.31
C PRO A 914 -33.26 -49.77 33.27
N TRP A 915 -33.09 -49.39 32.00
CA TRP A 915 -32.28 -50.08 30.96
C TRP A 915 -31.77 -48.98 29.99
N GLY A 916 -30.61 -49.07 29.32
CA GLY A 916 -29.53 -50.06 29.40
C GLY A 916 -28.98 -50.49 28.03
N LEU A 917 -27.78 -50.00 27.69
CA LEU A 917 -26.92 -50.31 26.52
C LEU A 917 -27.26 -49.66 25.16
N LEU A 918 -26.17 -49.39 24.42
CA LEU A 918 -26.01 -48.90 23.04
C LEU A 918 -26.33 -47.40 22.84
N ASP A 919 -25.44 -46.60 22.23
CA ASP A 919 -24.04 -46.84 21.80
C ASP A 919 -23.04 -46.01 22.64
#